data_AF-A0A7W8ZVK1-F1
#
_entry.id   AF-A0A7W8ZVK1-F1
#
_cell.length_a   1.000
_cell.length_b   1.000
_cell.length_c   1.000
_cell.angle_alpha   90.00
_cell.angle_beta   90.00
_cell.angle_gamma   90.00
#
_symmetry.space_group_name_H-M   'P 1'
#
loop_
_entity.id
_entity.type
_entity.pdbx_description
1 polymer ?
#
loop_
_entity_poly.entity_id
_entity_poly.type
_entity_poly.pdbx_seq_one_letter_code
_entity_poly.pdbx_strand_id
1 'polypeptide(L)'
;MVNERMINRVSAGIVFVAGPGQYAISDAEKAHVLAEVQNGLGALAGDEPRARLNWVYSSLSVDLPTFTAWQGANWPGLTEPFYRQISDALWTETNQKIYFFNGSEYIRVDPNNGWTADPGYPKPIAGNWPGFPADFAQGIDAALWSGTTQQIYFFKGSQYIRVTPANGWTVDPGYPKAIAGNWPGFPADFATGVDAALWSGTTQKIYFFKGDRYIRVDPNNGWLVDAGYPLPIKDNWPGFPDDFTKGVDGALWSGTTQKIYFFKANRFYNDYIRVDPANGWNVDPGYPKPVGLGWDAEDKWRDPALVQLGFPAGDPGYTQLVQSLQTSTGSQYGYVGFFTKMPTAWFAYANGLNALKVVMRTTGASFLTWTSIDRVYAHETGHIFGAFDEYSASNCSCTDSRTGFFTEVNGNCQLCAVNPTACLMINNVNVTCPFTEALIGWKAFLSSIDTGVHTFVNNKLYLFSGEYYVRYTGYTMDPGYPKLIAGNWPGFPASFASGVDASLWSGPTQKVYFFKGSEYLRVDPANGWAVEPGYPKPIAGNWPGMPASFAAGVDAALWSQTTSKIYFFTGNQYVRVDPANGWAVEPGYPKPIAGNWPGFPASYAGGVDASVWGDPNQRIYFFKATGYVRVDPVNGWSVESGYPRQININWMPFPTAPLLRERADEGVTGGEAPRTQTSDTD
;
A
#
# COMPACT_ATOMS: atom_id res chain seq x y z
N MET A 1 -0.78 -17.61 -0.11
CA MET A 1 0.13 -17.39 -1.24
C MET A 1 0.73 -16.02 -1.02
N VAL A 2 2.03 -15.93 -0.77
CA VAL A 2 2.72 -14.64 -0.71
C VAL A 2 3.50 -14.57 -2.02
N ASN A 3 2.98 -13.86 -3.01
CA ASN A 3 3.81 -13.46 -4.13
C ASN A 3 4.35 -12.09 -3.77
N GLU A 4 5.65 -12.01 -3.54
CA GLU A 4 6.33 -10.79 -3.09
C GLU A 4 6.77 -9.92 -4.27
N ARG A 5 6.31 -10.22 -5.50
CA ARG A 5 6.74 -9.59 -6.75
C ARG A 5 5.61 -9.43 -7.76
N MET A 6 5.49 -8.25 -8.37
CA MET A 6 4.53 -7.97 -9.45
C MET A 6 5.08 -8.43 -10.81
N ILE A 7 5.26 -9.73 -11.02
CA ILE A 7 5.86 -10.27 -12.26
C ILE A 7 4.95 -11.32 -12.89
N ASN A 8 5.22 -11.63 -14.16
CA ASN A 8 4.54 -12.71 -14.88
C ASN A 8 3.02 -12.58 -14.93
N ARG A 9 2.28 -13.65 -14.64
CA ARG A 9 0.85 -13.73 -14.81
C ARG A 9 0.16 -13.39 -13.51
N VAL A 10 -0.50 -12.24 -13.46
CA VAL A 10 -1.26 -11.77 -12.30
C VAL A 10 -2.73 -11.64 -12.65
N SER A 11 -3.60 -12.26 -11.85
CA SER A 11 -5.05 -12.17 -12.00
C SER A 11 -5.58 -10.92 -11.30
N ALA A 12 -6.26 -10.05 -12.05
CA ALA A 12 -7.02 -8.92 -11.50
C ALA A 12 -8.52 -9.23 -11.63
N GLY A 13 -9.15 -9.65 -10.53
CA GLY A 13 -10.60 -9.82 -10.47
C GLY A 13 -11.28 -8.48 -10.27
N ILE A 14 -12.33 -8.17 -11.03
CA ILE A 14 -13.08 -6.93 -10.93
C ILE A 14 -14.51 -7.27 -10.53
N VAL A 15 -14.92 -6.89 -9.32
CA VAL A 15 -16.27 -7.15 -8.80
C VAL A 15 -17.03 -5.84 -8.73
N PHE A 16 -18.08 -5.72 -9.53
CA PHE A 16 -19.02 -4.61 -9.43
C PHE A 16 -20.09 -4.94 -8.39
N VAL A 17 -20.20 -4.12 -7.34
CA VAL A 17 -21.25 -4.25 -6.33
C VAL A 17 -22.22 -3.08 -6.46
N ALA A 18 -23.35 -3.35 -7.09
CA ALA A 18 -24.44 -2.40 -7.30
C ALA A 18 -25.53 -2.58 -6.24
N GLY A 19 -26.35 -1.53 -6.08
CA GLY A 19 -27.55 -1.57 -5.26
C GLY A 19 -28.64 -0.65 -5.81
N PRO A 20 -29.69 -0.37 -5.03
CA PRO A 20 -30.87 0.34 -5.53
C PRO A 20 -30.61 1.82 -5.82
N GLY A 21 -31.40 2.38 -6.73
CA GLY A 21 -31.46 3.82 -7.00
C GLY A 21 -30.10 4.41 -7.41
N GLN A 22 -29.62 5.41 -6.66
CA GLN A 22 -28.34 6.07 -6.91
C GLN A 22 -27.10 5.16 -6.76
N TYR A 23 -27.27 3.97 -6.17
CA TYR A 23 -26.19 3.00 -6.01
C TYR A 23 -26.10 1.99 -7.18
N ALA A 24 -26.96 2.13 -8.19
CA ALA A 24 -26.90 1.30 -9.38
C ALA A 24 -25.64 1.60 -10.21
N ILE A 25 -25.07 0.56 -10.80
CA ILE A 25 -23.93 0.66 -11.73
C ILE A 25 -24.38 0.16 -13.09
N SER A 26 -24.45 1.06 -14.06
CA SER A 26 -24.85 0.75 -15.42
C SER A 26 -23.78 -0.05 -16.17
N ASP A 27 -24.16 -0.75 -17.25
CA ASP A 27 -23.19 -1.50 -18.06
C ASP A 27 -22.18 -0.57 -18.77
N ALA A 28 -22.58 0.66 -19.09
CA ALA A 28 -21.66 1.69 -19.61
C ALA A 28 -20.59 2.05 -18.57
N GLU A 29 -20.97 2.19 -17.29
CA GLU A 29 -20.02 2.42 -16.20
C GLU A 29 -19.10 1.23 -15.98
N LYS A 30 -19.61 0.00 -16.03
CA LYS A 30 -18.77 -1.20 -15.93
C LYS A 30 -17.74 -1.27 -17.05
N ALA A 31 -18.16 -1.01 -18.28
CA ALA A 31 -17.27 -0.99 -19.45
C ALA A 31 -16.19 0.10 -19.32
N HIS A 32 -16.58 1.31 -18.88
CA HIS A 32 -15.64 2.41 -18.62
C HIS A 32 -14.61 2.05 -17.55
N VAL A 33 -15.06 1.52 -16.40
CA VAL A 33 -14.17 1.07 -15.33
C VAL A 33 -13.20 -0.01 -15.81
N LEU A 34 -13.68 -1.01 -16.55
CA LEU A 34 -12.82 -2.08 -17.07
C LEU A 34 -11.75 -1.53 -18.01
N ALA A 35 -12.12 -0.60 -18.90
CA ALA A 35 -11.18 0.05 -19.80
C ALA A 35 -10.12 0.85 -19.04
N GLU A 36 -10.53 1.64 -18.04
CA GLU A 36 -9.61 2.42 -17.21
C GLU A 36 -8.65 1.52 -16.41
N VAL A 37 -9.16 0.46 -15.79
CA VAL A 37 -8.32 -0.53 -15.08
C VAL A 37 -7.32 -1.17 -16.03
N GLN A 38 -7.74 -1.56 -17.24
CA GLN A 38 -6.86 -2.13 -18.25
C GLN A 38 -5.79 -1.13 -18.71
N ASN A 39 -6.16 0.15 -18.88
CA ASN A 39 -5.22 1.21 -19.25
C ASN A 39 -4.17 1.42 -18.16
N GLY A 40 -4.59 1.56 -16.90
CA GLY A 40 -3.69 1.81 -15.77
C GLY A 40 -2.74 0.64 -15.51
N LEU A 41 -3.28 -0.57 -15.44
CA LEU A 41 -2.46 -1.77 -15.25
C LEU A 41 -1.57 -2.06 -16.47
N GLY A 42 -2.05 -1.78 -17.68
CA GLY A 42 -1.27 -1.91 -18.92
C GLY A 42 -0.09 -0.95 -18.95
N ALA A 43 -0.29 0.31 -18.53
CA ALA A 43 0.79 1.28 -18.40
C ALA A 43 1.82 0.83 -17.34
N LEU A 44 1.35 0.38 -16.17
CA LEU A 44 2.20 -0.16 -15.12
C LEU A 44 3.06 -1.33 -15.62
N ALA A 45 2.50 -2.28 -16.37
CA ALA A 45 3.26 -3.37 -16.98
C ALA A 45 4.33 -2.90 -17.99
N GLY A 46 4.12 -1.73 -18.60
CA GLY A 46 5.04 -1.11 -19.55
C GLY A 46 6.30 -0.51 -18.91
N ASP A 47 6.24 -0.16 -17.62
CA ASP A 47 7.35 0.47 -16.90
C ASP A 47 8.55 -0.49 -16.72
N GLU A 48 8.30 -1.79 -16.61
CA GLU A 48 9.35 -2.81 -16.49
C GLU A 48 9.07 -4.03 -17.38
N PRO A 49 9.42 -3.96 -18.69
CA PRO A 49 9.19 -5.07 -19.62
C PRO A 49 9.90 -6.37 -19.22
N ARG A 50 11.01 -6.28 -18.45
CA ARG A 50 11.71 -7.48 -17.99
C ARG A 50 10.86 -8.29 -17.01
N ALA A 51 9.92 -7.67 -16.28
CA ALA A 51 8.98 -8.34 -15.39
C ALA A 51 8.02 -9.29 -16.12
N ARG A 52 7.87 -9.14 -17.45
CA ARG A 52 6.93 -9.89 -18.31
C ARG A 52 5.52 -9.96 -17.70
N LEU A 53 5.09 -8.84 -17.14
CA LEU A 53 3.79 -8.76 -16.49
C LEU A 53 2.69 -8.90 -17.54
N ASN A 54 1.81 -9.86 -17.32
CA ASN A 54 0.65 -10.18 -18.12
C ASN A 54 -0.56 -10.23 -17.21
N TRP A 55 -1.38 -9.19 -17.29
CA TRP A 55 -2.62 -9.09 -16.53
C TRP A 55 -3.68 -10.01 -17.12
N VAL A 56 -4.31 -10.80 -16.25
CA VAL A 56 -5.49 -11.59 -16.62
C VAL A 56 -6.69 -11.06 -15.86
N TYR A 57 -7.63 -10.51 -16.61
CA TYR A 57 -8.81 -9.90 -16.03
C TYR A 57 -9.94 -10.91 -15.91
N SER A 58 -10.71 -10.80 -14.85
CA SER A 58 -12.01 -11.44 -14.70
C SER A 58 -12.98 -10.39 -14.18
N SER A 59 -14.24 -10.42 -14.62
CA SER A 59 -15.25 -9.49 -14.10
C SER A 59 -16.46 -10.24 -13.59
N LEU A 60 -16.96 -9.80 -12.44
CA LEU A 60 -18.15 -10.32 -11.77
C LEU A 60 -19.04 -9.12 -11.43
N SER A 61 -20.34 -9.35 -11.35
CA SER A 61 -21.31 -8.32 -10.97
C SER A 61 -22.29 -8.90 -9.96
N VAL A 62 -22.58 -8.10 -8.95
CA VAL A 62 -23.53 -8.40 -7.90
C VAL A 62 -24.45 -7.20 -7.73
N ASP A 63 -25.75 -7.46 -7.60
CA ASP A 63 -26.75 -6.44 -7.29
C ASP A 63 -27.40 -6.79 -5.94
N LEU A 64 -27.40 -5.81 -5.02
CA LEU A 64 -27.94 -5.93 -3.67
C LEU A 64 -29.23 -5.09 -3.56
N PRO A 65 -30.39 -5.60 -4.03
CA PRO A 65 -31.61 -4.81 -4.15
C PRO A 65 -32.18 -4.33 -2.81
N THR A 66 -31.83 -5.01 -1.71
CA THR A 66 -32.28 -4.68 -0.35
C THR A 66 -31.26 -3.85 0.44
N PHE A 67 -30.17 -3.40 -0.20
CA PHE A 67 -29.14 -2.60 0.47
C PHE A 67 -29.72 -1.27 0.96
N THR A 68 -29.49 -0.97 2.24
CA THR A 68 -29.87 0.31 2.85
C THR A 68 -28.61 1.07 3.23
N ALA A 69 -28.37 2.21 2.57
CA ALA A 69 -27.20 3.03 2.85
C ALA A 69 -27.18 3.52 4.30
N TRP A 70 -25.99 3.50 4.90
CA TRP A 70 -25.75 3.99 6.26
C TRP A 70 -26.58 3.27 7.35
N GLN A 71 -27.10 2.07 7.06
CA GLN A 71 -27.79 1.26 8.06
C GLN A 71 -26.86 0.93 9.23
N GLY A 72 -27.29 1.29 10.45
CA GLY A 72 -26.50 1.16 11.67
C GLY A 72 -25.58 2.34 11.96
N ALA A 73 -25.64 3.43 11.17
CA ALA A 73 -24.96 4.68 11.50
C ALA A 73 -25.44 5.25 12.84
N ASN A 74 -24.54 5.95 13.54
CA ASN A 74 -24.81 6.51 14.86
C ASN A 74 -25.87 7.63 14.82
N TRP A 75 -26.00 8.31 13.69
CA TRP A 75 -27.01 9.34 13.43
C TRP A 75 -27.84 8.97 12.19
N PRO A 76 -28.90 8.16 12.33
CA PRO A 76 -29.61 7.59 11.19
C PRO A 76 -30.37 8.64 10.36
N GLY A 77 -30.39 8.45 9.04
CA GLY A 77 -31.17 9.29 8.11
C GLY A 77 -30.49 10.60 7.68
N LEU A 78 -29.27 10.88 8.13
CA LEU A 78 -28.48 11.96 7.55
C LEU A 78 -28.12 11.62 6.09
N THR A 79 -27.84 12.65 5.29
CA THR A 79 -27.27 12.44 3.95
C THR A 79 -25.75 12.33 4.04
N GLU A 80 -25.11 11.81 2.99
CA GLU A 80 -23.65 11.65 2.97
C GLU A 80 -22.86 12.95 3.24
N PRO A 81 -23.22 14.12 2.68
CA PRO A 81 -22.54 15.37 3.04
C PRO A 81 -22.51 15.61 4.56
N PHE A 82 -23.61 15.31 5.26
CA PHE A 82 -23.72 15.46 6.72
C PHE A 82 -22.97 14.37 7.50
N TYR A 83 -22.89 13.14 6.98
CA TYR A 83 -22.03 12.10 7.56
C TYR A 83 -20.54 12.44 7.45
N ARG A 84 -20.15 13.17 6.40
CA ARG A 84 -18.77 13.57 6.16
C ARG A 84 -18.38 14.87 6.86
N GLN A 85 -19.32 15.78 7.04
CA GLN A 85 -19.04 17.08 7.64
C GLN A 85 -20.30 17.67 8.30
N ILE A 86 -20.12 18.18 9.52
CA ILE A 86 -21.08 19.04 10.21
C ILE A 86 -20.34 20.32 10.53
N SER A 87 -20.88 21.46 10.08
CA SER A 87 -20.34 22.79 10.33
C SER A 87 -20.78 23.36 11.67
N ASP A 88 -21.94 22.95 12.20
CA ASP A 88 -22.30 23.03 13.62
C ASP A 88 -23.60 22.24 13.89
N ALA A 89 -23.98 22.10 15.16
CA ALA A 89 -25.19 21.46 15.63
C ALA A 89 -25.91 22.30 16.69
N LEU A 90 -27.23 22.38 16.62
CA LEU A 90 -28.06 23.15 17.53
C LEU A 90 -29.15 22.28 18.14
N TRP A 91 -29.28 22.29 19.47
CA TRP A 91 -30.48 21.83 20.16
C TRP A 91 -31.39 23.00 20.46
N THR A 92 -32.70 22.79 20.42
CA THR A 92 -33.67 23.77 20.92
C THR A 92 -34.75 23.09 21.75
N GLU A 93 -35.00 23.65 22.93
CA GLU A 93 -36.06 23.16 23.82
C GLU A 93 -37.46 23.48 23.29
N THR A 94 -37.60 24.45 22.37
CA THR A 94 -38.90 24.86 21.82
C THR A 94 -39.65 23.72 21.13
N ASN A 95 -38.93 22.86 20.39
CA ASN A 95 -39.52 21.70 19.73
C ASN A 95 -38.76 20.39 19.99
N GLN A 96 -37.76 20.42 20.88
CA GLN A 96 -36.96 19.25 21.26
C GLN A 96 -36.30 18.57 20.06
N LYS A 97 -35.87 19.35 19.07
CA LYS A 97 -35.17 18.86 17.88
C LYS A 97 -33.71 19.31 17.88
N ILE A 98 -32.91 18.56 17.15
CA ILE A 98 -31.52 18.88 16.83
C ILE A 98 -31.47 19.37 15.38
N TYR A 99 -30.64 20.37 15.10
CA TYR A 99 -30.42 20.91 13.77
C TYR A 99 -28.93 20.79 13.47
N PHE A 100 -28.57 19.96 12.50
CA PHE A 100 -27.22 19.91 11.96
C PHE A 100 -27.12 20.87 10.78
N PHE A 101 -26.04 21.61 10.70
CA PHE A 101 -25.75 22.53 9.59
C PHE A 101 -24.54 22.03 8.81
N ASN A 102 -24.59 22.16 7.50
CA ASN A 102 -23.44 21.92 6.63
C ASN A 102 -23.57 22.83 5.40
N GLY A 103 -22.67 23.80 5.27
CA GLY A 103 -22.74 24.82 4.22
C GLY A 103 -24.10 25.54 4.22
N SER A 104 -24.73 25.65 3.05
CA SER A 104 -26.03 26.33 2.88
C SER A 104 -27.24 25.48 3.27
N GLU A 105 -27.06 24.28 3.82
CA GLU A 105 -28.13 23.35 4.14
C GLU A 105 -28.15 22.97 5.63
N TYR A 106 -29.29 22.47 6.07
CA TYR A 106 -29.45 21.92 7.41
C TYR A 106 -30.33 20.66 7.40
N ILE A 107 -30.12 19.79 8.38
CA ILE A 107 -30.96 18.62 8.67
C ILE A 107 -31.53 18.76 10.07
N ARG A 108 -32.83 18.52 10.21
CA ARG A 108 -33.48 18.43 11.52
C ARG A 108 -33.61 16.96 11.94
N VAL A 109 -33.17 16.66 13.15
CA VAL A 109 -33.17 15.33 13.76
C VAL A 109 -34.06 15.30 15.00
N ASP A 110 -34.78 14.19 15.16
CA ASP A 110 -35.59 13.91 16.34
C ASP A 110 -34.92 12.91 17.28
N PRO A 111 -34.32 13.35 18.40
CA PRO A 111 -33.74 12.43 19.37
C PRO A 111 -34.78 11.55 20.08
N ASN A 112 -36.07 11.94 20.08
CA ASN A 112 -37.15 11.12 20.64
C ASN A 112 -37.65 10.04 19.65
N ASN A 113 -37.28 10.12 18.37
CA ASN A 113 -37.60 9.13 17.34
C ASN A 113 -36.33 8.40 16.86
N GLY A 114 -35.60 7.84 17.82
CA GLY A 114 -34.39 7.06 17.53
C GLY A 114 -33.27 7.88 16.88
N TRP A 115 -33.22 9.20 17.11
CA TRP A 115 -32.21 10.10 16.53
C TRP A 115 -32.26 10.18 15.00
N THR A 116 -33.42 9.92 14.42
CA THR A 116 -33.60 9.91 12.96
C THR A 116 -33.82 11.32 12.42
N ALA A 117 -33.28 11.59 11.22
CA ALA A 117 -33.64 12.79 10.47
C ALA A 117 -35.15 12.84 10.14
N ASP A 118 -35.75 14.01 10.31
CA ASP A 118 -37.15 14.23 9.91
C ASP A 118 -37.28 14.08 8.37
N PRO A 119 -38.44 13.62 7.86
CA PRO A 119 -38.69 13.56 6.41
C PRO A 119 -38.58 14.93 5.72
N GLY A 120 -38.07 14.94 4.49
CA GLY A 120 -37.96 16.14 3.66
C GLY A 120 -36.74 17.03 3.96
N TYR A 121 -35.76 16.49 4.69
CA TYR A 121 -34.42 17.07 4.88
C TYR A 121 -33.37 16.33 4.02
N PRO A 122 -32.23 16.97 3.67
CA PRO A 122 -31.80 18.32 4.01
C PRO A 122 -32.67 19.40 3.37
N LYS A 123 -32.65 20.60 3.95
CA LYS A 123 -33.28 21.80 3.41
C LYS A 123 -32.27 22.93 3.30
N PRO A 124 -32.39 23.83 2.30
CA PRO A 124 -31.62 25.05 2.27
C PRO A 124 -31.90 25.91 3.51
N ILE A 125 -30.89 26.55 4.08
CA ILE A 125 -31.06 27.55 5.12
C ILE A 125 -31.87 28.73 4.55
N ALA A 126 -31.48 29.18 3.35
CA ALA A 126 -32.19 30.20 2.58
C ALA A 126 -33.68 29.84 2.41
N GLY A 127 -34.56 30.75 2.83
CA GLY A 127 -36.01 30.60 2.69
C GLY A 127 -36.69 29.68 3.71
N ASN A 128 -35.94 28.92 4.51
CA ASN A 128 -36.49 28.07 5.59
C ASN A 128 -36.26 28.63 6.99
N TRP A 129 -35.35 29.61 7.13
CA TRP A 129 -35.18 30.40 8.34
C TRP A 129 -35.51 31.87 8.05
N PRO A 130 -36.70 32.37 8.46
CA PRO A 130 -37.14 33.72 8.12
C PRO A 130 -36.18 34.81 8.59
N GLY A 131 -35.86 35.76 7.72
CA GLY A 131 -34.98 36.88 8.03
C GLY A 131 -33.48 36.57 8.08
N PHE A 132 -33.04 35.35 7.77
CA PHE A 132 -31.62 35.03 7.64
C PHE A 132 -30.96 35.91 6.56
N PRO A 133 -29.89 36.65 6.89
CA PRO A 133 -29.09 37.35 5.90
C PRO A 133 -28.47 36.40 4.86
N ALA A 134 -28.20 36.92 3.66
CA ALA A 134 -27.76 36.10 2.53
C ALA A 134 -26.44 35.36 2.78
N ASP A 135 -25.51 35.99 3.50
CA ASP A 135 -24.23 35.42 3.91
C ASP A 135 -24.38 34.30 4.95
N PHE A 136 -25.24 34.47 5.96
CA PHE A 136 -25.59 33.42 6.92
C PHE A 136 -26.33 32.25 6.25
N ALA A 137 -27.11 32.51 5.21
CA ALA A 137 -27.81 31.47 4.46
C ALA A 137 -26.86 30.58 3.62
N GLN A 138 -25.61 31.01 3.38
CA GLN A 138 -24.57 30.18 2.76
C GLN A 138 -23.81 29.30 3.77
N GLY A 139 -24.10 29.44 5.06
CA GLY A 139 -23.49 28.68 6.14
C GLY A 139 -23.15 29.54 7.34
N ILE A 140 -22.95 28.87 8.46
CA ILE A 140 -22.67 29.44 9.78
C ILE A 140 -21.38 28.82 10.34
N ASP A 141 -20.75 29.53 11.26
CA ASP A 141 -19.58 29.02 12.00
C ASP A 141 -20.00 28.43 13.35
N ALA A 142 -21.04 28.99 13.99
CA ALA A 142 -21.61 28.41 15.19
C ALA A 142 -23.10 28.76 15.38
N ALA A 143 -23.81 27.97 16.19
CA ALA A 143 -25.20 28.08 16.58
C ALA A 143 -25.34 27.79 18.08
N LEU A 144 -26.07 28.64 18.78
CA LEU A 144 -26.24 28.56 20.22
C LEU A 144 -27.70 28.70 20.59
N TRP A 145 -28.23 27.76 21.37
CA TRP A 145 -29.46 27.95 22.12
C TRP A 145 -29.17 28.57 23.48
N SER A 146 -29.93 29.57 23.90
CA SER A 146 -29.87 30.08 25.27
C SER A 146 -31.13 29.69 26.04
N GLY A 147 -30.98 28.83 27.05
CA GLY A 147 -32.11 28.45 27.91
C GLY A 147 -32.64 29.60 28.77
N THR A 148 -31.83 30.64 29.02
CA THR A 148 -32.24 31.80 29.84
C THR A 148 -33.09 32.79 29.06
N THR A 149 -32.81 32.98 27.76
CA THR A 149 -33.55 33.93 26.91
C THR A 149 -34.52 33.25 25.93
N GLN A 150 -34.49 31.93 25.83
CA GLN A 150 -35.22 31.15 24.83
C GLN A 150 -34.98 31.64 23.39
N GLN A 151 -33.75 32.08 23.12
CA GLN A 151 -33.31 32.63 21.84
C GLN A 151 -32.19 31.76 21.27
N ILE A 152 -32.09 31.77 19.94
CA ILE A 152 -31.01 31.14 19.19
C ILE A 152 -30.09 32.22 18.65
N TYR A 153 -28.79 32.00 18.72
CA TYR A 153 -27.77 32.90 18.19
C TYR A 153 -26.97 32.15 17.14
N PHE A 154 -26.84 32.69 15.94
CA PHE A 154 -25.99 32.13 14.89
C PHE A 154 -24.81 33.08 14.66
N PHE A 155 -23.63 32.53 14.47
CA PHE A 155 -22.38 33.25 14.33
C PHE A 155 -21.79 32.99 12.94
N LYS A 156 -21.23 34.04 12.33
CA LYS A 156 -20.51 33.97 11.07
C LYS A 156 -19.48 35.10 11.02
N GLY A 157 -18.21 34.74 10.89
CA GLY A 157 -17.09 35.67 11.03
C GLY A 157 -17.22 36.50 12.30
N SER A 158 -17.03 37.82 12.19
CA SER A 158 -17.10 38.74 13.32
C SER A 158 -18.53 39.18 13.68
N GLN A 159 -19.56 38.54 13.12
CA GLN A 159 -20.95 38.92 13.30
C GLN A 159 -21.80 37.77 13.86
N TYR A 160 -22.94 38.15 14.44
CA TYR A 160 -23.95 37.21 14.86
C TYR A 160 -25.35 37.73 14.55
N ILE A 161 -26.29 36.81 14.35
CA ILE A 161 -27.72 37.06 14.28
C ILE A 161 -28.41 36.41 15.48
N ARG A 162 -29.59 36.91 15.84
CA ARG A 162 -30.42 36.34 16.89
C ARG A 162 -31.80 36.01 16.34
N VAL A 163 -32.29 34.84 16.68
CA VAL A 163 -33.58 34.30 16.25
C VAL A 163 -34.40 33.98 17.49
N THR A 164 -35.67 34.39 17.47
CA THR A 164 -36.62 34.08 18.54
C THR A 164 -37.65 33.08 18.03
N PRO A 165 -37.60 31.79 18.44
CA PRO A 165 -38.57 30.78 18.01
C PRO A 165 -40.03 31.17 18.26
N ALA A 166 -40.32 31.81 19.40
CA ALA A 166 -41.65 32.30 19.74
C ALA A 166 -42.19 33.37 18.77
N ASN A 167 -41.31 34.06 18.03
CA ASN A 167 -41.67 35.03 17.00
C ASN A 167 -41.69 34.40 15.60
N GLY A 168 -42.06 33.12 15.51
CA GLY A 168 -42.13 32.41 14.22
C GLY A 168 -40.76 32.11 13.63
N TRP A 169 -39.74 31.87 14.47
CA TRP A 169 -38.37 31.53 14.05
C TRP A 169 -37.67 32.60 13.19
N THR A 170 -38.12 33.85 13.27
CA THR A 170 -37.53 34.95 12.52
C THR A 170 -36.28 35.51 13.19
N VAL A 171 -35.35 36.02 12.38
CA VAL A 171 -34.27 36.90 12.84
C VAL A 171 -34.88 38.16 13.45
N ASP A 172 -34.39 38.52 14.63
CA ASP A 172 -34.81 39.71 15.35
C ASP A 172 -34.40 41.00 14.60
N PRO A 173 -35.19 42.09 14.70
CA PRO A 173 -34.82 43.37 14.11
C PRO A 173 -33.46 43.90 14.62
N GLY A 174 -32.67 44.49 13.72
CA GLY A 174 -31.37 45.11 14.05
C GLY A 174 -30.18 44.15 14.07
N TYR A 175 -30.35 42.94 13.52
CA TYR A 175 -29.27 41.99 13.23
C TYR A 175 -28.98 41.92 11.71
N PRO A 176 -27.76 41.56 11.28
CA PRO A 176 -26.62 41.08 12.08
C PRO A 176 -25.94 42.18 12.91
N LYS A 177 -25.34 41.79 14.04
CA LYS A 177 -24.54 42.67 14.91
C LYS A 177 -23.11 42.16 14.99
N ALA A 178 -22.16 43.07 15.24
CA ALA A 178 -20.78 42.69 15.52
C ALA A 178 -20.69 41.94 16.86
N ILE A 179 -19.86 40.90 16.94
CA ILE A 179 -19.56 40.22 18.22
C ILE A 179 -18.84 41.20 19.15
N ALA A 180 -17.84 41.90 18.61
CA ALA A 180 -17.11 42.96 19.31
C ALA A 180 -18.07 44.02 19.88
N GLY A 181 -17.95 44.29 21.18
CA GLY A 181 -18.76 45.30 21.89
C GLY A 181 -20.20 44.88 22.21
N ASN A 182 -20.70 43.75 21.71
CA ASN A 182 -22.04 43.24 22.04
C ASN A 182 -22.02 42.00 22.95
N TRP A 183 -20.85 41.37 23.15
CA TRP A 183 -20.65 40.27 24.07
C TRP A 183 -19.63 40.66 25.16
N PRO A 184 -20.08 40.98 26.39
CA PRO A 184 -19.21 41.51 27.44
C PRO A 184 -18.05 40.58 27.81
N GLY A 185 -16.83 41.09 27.78
CA GLY A 185 -15.63 40.34 28.16
C GLY A 185 -15.10 39.38 27.09
N PHE A 186 -15.67 39.37 25.87
CA PHE A 186 -15.11 38.59 24.76
C PHE A 186 -13.68 39.06 24.45
N PRO A 187 -12.70 38.14 24.44
CA PRO A 187 -11.35 38.43 23.96
C PRO A 187 -11.36 38.87 22.49
N ALA A 188 -10.36 39.67 22.10
CA ALA A 188 -10.29 40.28 20.77
C ALA A 188 -10.29 39.25 19.62
N ASP A 189 -9.64 38.11 19.81
CA ASP A 189 -9.60 37.00 18.86
C ASP A 189 -10.96 36.28 18.75
N PHE A 190 -11.66 36.02 19.86
CA PHE A 190 -13.03 35.48 19.85
C PHE A 190 -14.04 36.45 19.23
N ALA A 191 -13.80 37.76 19.32
CA ALA A 191 -14.65 38.77 18.70
C ALA A 191 -14.55 38.80 17.16
N THR A 192 -13.55 38.12 16.57
CA THR A 192 -13.43 37.95 15.11
C THR A 192 -14.20 36.75 14.56
N GLY A 193 -14.69 35.86 15.44
CA GLY A 193 -15.45 34.66 15.10
C GLY A 193 -15.12 33.50 16.02
N VAL A 194 -16.00 32.50 16.04
CA VAL A 194 -15.96 31.31 16.90
C VAL A 194 -16.22 30.06 16.05
N ASP A 195 -15.66 28.93 16.44
CA ASP A 195 -15.72 27.68 15.67
C ASP A 195 -16.88 26.76 16.13
N ALA A 196 -17.33 26.91 17.38
CA ALA A 196 -18.50 26.23 17.92
C ALA A 196 -19.04 26.96 19.16
N ALA A 197 -20.31 26.75 19.48
CA ALA A 197 -20.93 27.29 20.69
C ALA A 197 -21.79 26.23 21.39
N LEU A 198 -21.68 26.14 22.70
CA LEU A 198 -22.38 25.15 23.51
C LEU A 198 -23.14 25.82 24.65
N TRP A 199 -24.43 25.53 24.76
CA TRP A 199 -25.18 25.73 26.00
C TRP A 199 -25.08 24.50 26.88
N SER A 200 -24.78 24.69 28.16
CA SER A 200 -24.82 23.62 29.15
C SER A 200 -26.08 23.71 29.98
N GLY A 201 -26.99 22.74 29.82
CA GLY A 201 -28.21 22.66 30.63
C GLY A 201 -27.94 22.41 32.11
N THR A 202 -26.79 21.84 32.48
CA THR A 202 -26.44 21.54 33.88
C THR A 202 -25.86 22.74 34.62
N THR A 203 -25.02 23.53 33.97
CA THR A 203 -24.38 24.71 34.58
C THR A 203 -25.08 26.02 34.24
N GLN A 204 -26.00 26.00 33.27
CA GLN A 204 -26.64 27.20 32.68
C GLN A 204 -25.62 28.21 32.14
N LYS A 205 -24.45 27.72 31.72
CA LYS A 205 -23.38 28.52 31.13
C LYS A 205 -23.23 28.22 29.64
N ILE A 206 -22.66 29.17 28.92
CA ILE A 206 -22.34 29.04 27.51
C ILE A 206 -20.83 28.88 27.36
N TYR A 207 -20.40 28.03 26.44
CA TYR A 207 -19.01 27.81 26.11
C TYR A 207 -18.81 28.12 24.63
N PHE A 208 -17.87 29.00 24.30
CA PHE A 208 -17.48 29.28 22.93
C PHE A 208 -16.09 28.74 22.67
N PHE A 209 -15.89 28.09 21.53
CA PHE A 209 -14.64 27.45 21.15
C PHE A 209 -14.00 28.21 19.99
N LYS A 210 -12.67 28.34 20.01
CA LYS A 210 -11.88 28.90 18.92
C LYS A 210 -10.47 28.29 18.94
N GLY A 211 -10.12 27.57 17.89
CA GLY A 211 -8.90 26.77 17.82
C GLY A 211 -8.79 25.84 19.02
N ASP A 212 -7.64 25.83 19.67
CA ASP A 212 -7.34 25.01 20.83
C ASP A 212 -7.83 25.60 22.18
N ARG A 213 -8.62 26.68 22.16
CA ARG A 213 -9.08 27.39 23.36
C ARG A 213 -10.59 27.55 23.40
N TYR A 214 -11.10 27.81 24.60
CA TYR A 214 -12.50 28.14 24.83
C TYR A 214 -12.67 29.25 25.87
N ILE A 215 -13.81 29.94 25.81
CA ILE A 215 -14.27 30.88 26.83
C ILE A 215 -15.58 30.37 27.43
N ARG A 216 -15.85 30.73 28.69
CA ARG A 216 -17.12 30.44 29.36
C ARG A 216 -17.84 31.73 29.70
N VAL A 217 -19.10 31.82 29.31
CA VAL A 217 -19.98 32.98 29.48
C VAL A 217 -21.09 32.62 30.44
N ASP A 218 -21.43 33.56 31.32
CA ASP A 218 -22.50 33.41 32.29
C ASP A 218 -23.68 34.36 31.97
N PRO A 219 -24.76 33.84 31.33
CA PRO A 219 -25.95 34.64 31.03
C PRO A 219 -26.63 35.23 32.28
N ASN A 220 -26.48 34.57 33.43
CA ASN A 220 -27.08 35.02 34.69
C ASN A 220 -26.26 36.15 35.33
N ASN A 221 -25.00 36.33 34.91
CA ASN A 221 -24.15 37.44 35.30
C ASN A 221 -23.95 38.44 34.14
N GLY A 222 -25.06 38.86 33.52
CA GLY A 222 -25.04 39.89 32.48
C GLY A 222 -24.28 39.48 31.21
N TRP A 223 -24.23 38.18 30.90
CA TRP A 223 -23.53 37.64 29.73
C TRP A 223 -22.01 37.87 29.74
N LEU A 224 -21.43 38.07 30.92
CA LEU A 224 -20.00 38.30 31.08
C LEU A 224 -19.20 36.99 30.89
N VAL A 225 -18.04 37.11 30.24
CA VAL A 225 -17.03 36.04 30.24
C VAL A 225 -16.48 35.86 31.66
N ASP A 226 -16.49 34.63 32.16
CA ASP A 226 -15.96 34.29 33.47
C ASP A 226 -14.47 34.66 33.58
N ALA A 227 -14.02 35.09 34.76
CA ALA A 227 -12.63 35.42 35.00
C ALA A 227 -11.71 34.20 34.77
N GLY A 228 -10.52 34.43 34.19
CA GLY A 228 -9.52 33.40 33.91
C GLY A 228 -9.62 32.75 32.53
N TYR A 229 -10.62 33.10 31.73
CA TYR A 229 -10.75 32.68 30.33
C TYR A 229 -10.07 33.68 29.37
N PRO A 230 -9.60 33.25 28.18
CA PRO A 230 -9.72 31.91 27.59
C PRO A 230 -8.79 30.86 28.22
N LEU A 231 -9.25 29.61 28.25
CA LEU A 231 -8.47 28.43 28.69
C LEU A 231 -8.21 27.47 27.52
N PRO A 232 -7.11 26.70 27.53
CA PRO A 232 -6.91 25.65 26.55
C PRO A 232 -7.96 24.55 26.73
N ILE A 233 -8.40 23.93 25.63
CA ILE A 233 -9.29 22.76 25.67
C ILE A 233 -8.54 21.59 26.32
N LYS A 234 -7.27 21.41 25.93
CA LYS A 234 -6.34 20.45 26.53
C LYS A 234 -6.28 20.66 28.05
N ASP A 235 -6.33 19.55 28.78
CA ASP A 235 -6.30 19.45 30.25
C ASP A 235 -7.50 20.05 31.00
N ASN A 236 -8.38 20.80 30.33
CA ASN A 236 -9.57 21.40 30.95
C ASN A 236 -10.88 20.69 30.58
N TRP A 237 -10.87 19.83 29.56
CA TRP A 237 -11.96 18.94 29.19
C TRP A 237 -11.54 17.46 29.35
N PRO A 238 -11.92 16.81 30.46
CA PRO A 238 -11.46 15.46 30.78
C PRO A 238 -11.80 14.42 29.71
N GLY A 239 -10.80 13.64 29.30
CA GLY A 239 -10.97 12.56 28.33
C GLY A 239 -11.09 12.99 26.86
N PHE A 240 -10.91 14.28 26.55
CA PHE A 240 -10.84 14.71 25.15
C PHE A 240 -9.68 14.04 24.41
N PRO A 241 -9.94 13.39 23.26
CA PRO A 241 -8.88 12.91 22.38
C PRO A 241 -8.02 14.07 21.85
N ASP A 242 -6.74 13.81 21.56
CA ASP A 242 -5.77 14.82 21.14
C ASP A 242 -6.27 15.73 20.00
N ASP A 243 -6.95 15.18 19.00
CA ASP A 243 -7.45 15.99 17.88
C ASP A 243 -8.59 16.93 18.29
N PHE A 244 -9.46 16.53 19.22
CA PHE A 244 -10.50 17.40 19.77
C PHE A 244 -9.92 18.50 20.66
N THR A 245 -8.72 18.30 21.23
CA THR A 245 -8.04 19.38 22.00
C THR A 245 -7.53 20.52 21.13
N LYS A 246 -7.39 20.30 19.81
CA LYS A 246 -6.95 21.32 18.84
C LYS A 246 -8.10 22.16 18.29
N GLY A 247 -9.33 21.87 18.70
CA GLY A 247 -10.56 22.54 18.27
C GLY A 247 -11.67 21.58 17.88
N VAL A 248 -12.88 22.11 17.79
CA VAL A 248 -14.12 21.40 17.48
C VAL A 248 -14.91 22.20 16.44
N ASP A 249 -15.60 21.50 15.55
CA ASP A 249 -16.38 22.13 14.47
C ASP A 249 -17.86 22.27 14.83
N GLY A 250 -18.31 21.62 15.90
CA GLY A 250 -19.65 21.84 16.39
C GLY A 250 -19.87 21.29 17.79
N ALA A 251 -20.83 21.86 18.50
CA ALA A 251 -21.12 21.48 19.87
C ALA A 251 -22.61 21.47 20.17
N LEU A 252 -23.10 20.36 20.73
CA LEU A 252 -24.51 20.12 20.95
C LEU A 252 -24.76 19.67 22.38
N TRP A 253 -25.67 20.35 23.07
CA TRP A 253 -26.31 19.82 24.26
C TRP A 253 -27.57 19.06 23.89
N SER A 254 -27.74 17.83 24.35
CA SER A 254 -29.02 17.13 24.20
C SER A 254 -29.80 17.15 25.51
N GLY A 255 -30.96 17.81 25.49
CA GLY A 255 -31.90 17.79 26.61
C GLY A 255 -32.51 16.41 26.89
N THR A 256 -32.50 15.49 25.91
CA THR A 256 -33.04 14.14 26.11
C THR A 256 -32.06 13.22 26.84
N THR A 257 -30.77 13.32 26.53
CA THR A 257 -29.74 12.49 27.19
C THR A 257 -29.04 13.20 28.34
N GLN A 258 -29.19 14.51 28.48
CA GLN A 258 -28.43 15.34 29.41
C GLN A 258 -26.91 15.22 29.19
N LYS A 259 -26.52 15.05 27.93
CA LYS A 259 -25.12 14.87 27.50
C LYS A 259 -24.73 15.91 26.45
N ILE A 260 -23.44 16.14 26.33
CA ILE A 260 -22.85 17.05 25.36
C ILE A 260 -22.22 16.21 24.24
N TYR A 261 -22.33 16.67 23.00
CA TYR A 261 -21.74 16.05 21.83
C TYR A 261 -20.86 17.09 21.15
N PHE A 262 -19.61 16.74 20.88
CA PHE A 262 -18.72 17.57 20.07
C PHE A 262 -18.45 16.87 18.76
N PHE A 263 -18.48 17.63 17.67
CA PHE A 263 -18.24 17.16 16.32
C PHE A 263 -16.91 17.69 15.82
N LYS A 264 -16.19 16.84 15.08
CA LYS A 264 -14.93 17.22 14.46
C LYS A 264 -14.75 16.46 13.16
N ALA A 265 -14.68 17.20 12.06
CA ALA A 265 -14.24 16.69 10.80
C ALA A 265 -12.79 16.21 10.95
N ASN A 266 -12.56 14.95 10.64
CA ASN A 266 -11.22 14.45 10.40
C ASN A 266 -10.96 14.45 8.89
N ARG A 267 -9.82 13.92 8.47
CA ARG A 267 -9.43 13.90 7.04
C ARG A 267 -10.46 13.17 6.15
N PHE A 268 -11.32 12.34 6.74
CA PHE A 268 -11.95 11.16 6.13
C PHE A 268 -13.48 11.18 6.23
N TYR A 269 -13.98 11.53 7.41
CA TYR A 269 -15.38 11.61 7.79
C TYR A 269 -15.51 12.57 8.97
N ASN A 270 -16.73 12.74 9.48
CA ASN A 270 -16.95 13.48 10.70
C ASN A 270 -16.99 12.53 11.89
N ASP A 271 -16.21 12.82 12.92
CA ASP A 271 -16.27 12.12 14.20
C ASP A 271 -17.06 12.94 15.21
N TYR A 272 -17.56 12.25 16.23
CA TYR A 272 -18.08 12.90 17.41
C TYR A 272 -17.60 12.21 18.68
N ILE A 273 -17.50 13.01 19.75
CA ILE A 273 -17.35 12.52 21.12
C ILE A 273 -18.61 12.85 21.90
N ARG A 274 -18.90 12.05 22.92
CA ARG A 274 -20.00 12.30 23.85
C ARG A 274 -19.44 12.50 25.26
N VAL A 275 -19.76 13.64 25.85
CA VAL A 275 -19.33 14.04 27.19
C VAL A 275 -20.50 13.94 28.16
N ASP A 276 -20.24 13.40 29.33
CA ASP A 276 -21.22 13.22 30.39
C ASP A 276 -20.92 14.15 31.58
N PRO A 277 -21.66 15.26 31.72
CA PRO A 277 -21.52 16.15 32.87
C PRO A 277 -21.74 15.47 34.23
N ALA A 278 -22.58 14.44 34.29
CA ALA A 278 -22.84 13.71 35.54
C ALA A 278 -21.65 12.83 35.95
N ASN A 279 -20.78 12.48 35.01
CA ASN A 279 -19.53 11.76 35.26
C ASN A 279 -18.31 12.70 35.26
N GLY A 280 -18.46 13.87 35.89
CA GLY A 280 -17.36 14.84 35.98
C GLY A 280 -16.90 15.40 34.63
N TRP A 281 -17.81 15.50 33.66
CA TRP A 281 -17.53 16.02 32.31
C TRP A 281 -16.52 15.17 31.51
N ASN A 282 -16.38 13.89 31.85
CA ASN A 282 -15.57 12.97 31.07
C ASN A 282 -16.23 12.61 29.74
N VAL A 283 -15.39 12.37 28.73
CA VAL A 283 -15.79 11.66 27.51
C VAL A 283 -16.19 10.22 27.87
N ASP A 284 -17.34 9.78 27.35
CA ASP A 284 -17.84 8.42 27.55
C ASP A 284 -16.86 7.39 26.95
N PRO A 285 -16.74 6.18 27.53
CA PRO A 285 -15.93 5.12 26.95
C PRO A 285 -16.36 4.74 25.52
N GLY A 286 -15.38 4.47 24.65
CA GLY A 286 -15.63 4.04 23.27
C GLY A 286 -15.86 5.18 22.27
N TYR A 287 -15.51 6.42 22.64
CA TYR A 287 -15.43 7.58 21.76
C TYR A 287 -13.95 7.93 21.46
N PRO A 288 -13.64 8.57 20.32
CA PRO A 288 -14.57 9.09 19.30
C PRO A 288 -15.24 8.00 18.44
N LYS A 289 -16.36 8.36 17.81
CA LYS A 289 -17.09 7.51 16.87
C LYS A 289 -17.41 8.29 15.59
N PRO A 290 -17.50 7.62 14.42
CA PRO A 290 -17.97 8.27 13.20
C PRO A 290 -19.43 8.69 13.36
N VAL A 291 -19.79 9.86 12.81
CA VAL A 291 -21.20 10.30 12.72
C VAL A 291 -21.99 9.31 11.87
N GLY A 292 -21.40 8.89 10.75
CA GLY A 292 -21.93 7.85 9.87
C GLY A 292 -21.45 6.44 10.22
N LEU A 293 -21.02 5.72 9.19
CA LEU A 293 -20.29 4.46 9.32
C LEU A 293 -18.79 4.73 9.19
N GLY A 294 -17.97 3.91 9.83
CA GLY A 294 -16.52 3.97 9.72
C GLY A 294 -16.01 2.97 8.69
N TRP A 295 -14.96 2.24 9.05
CA TRP A 295 -14.42 1.14 8.24
C TRP A 295 -15.42 -0.01 8.03
N ASP A 296 -16.40 -0.16 8.93
CA ASP A 296 -17.46 -1.15 8.85
C ASP A 296 -18.48 -0.88 7.73
N ALA A 297 -18.42 0.29 7.08
CA ALA A 297 -19.25 0.62 5.92
C ALA A 297 -19.08 -0.38 4.78
N GLU A 298 -17.84 -0.83 4.56
CA GLU A 298 -17.50 -1.78 3.50
C GLU A 298 -18.18 -3.13 3.74
N ASP A 299 -18.16 -3.61 4.98
CA ASP A 299 -18.71 -4.92 5.36
C ASP A 299 -20.21 -5.00 5.06
N LYS A 300 -20.95 -3.88 5.16
CA LYS A 300 -22.40 -3.82 4.90
C LYS A 300 -22.78 -4.22 3.46
N TRP A 301 -21.87 -4.08 2.50
CA TRP A 301 -22.13 -4.43 1.10
C TRP A 301 -21.19 -5.51 0.57
N ARG A 302 -19.92 -5.54 1.00
CA ARG A 302 -18.96 -6.55 0.54
C ARG A 302 -19.40 -7.94 0.96
N ASP A 303 -19.80 -8.10 2.22
CA ASP A 303 -20.09 -9.41 2.77
C ASP A 303 -21.34 -10.04 2.15
N PRO A 304 -22.48 -9.34 2.01
CA PRO A 304 -23.60 -9.85 1.22
C PRO A 304 -23.23 -10.14 -0.23
N ALA A 305 -22.38 -9.31 -0.84
CA ALA A 305 -21.94 -9.53 -2.22
C ALA A 305 -21.10 -10.81 -2.37
N LEU A 306 -20.18 -11.07 -1.44
CA LEU A 306 -19.40 -12.31 -1.38
C LEU A 306 -20.30 -13.53 -1.21
N VAL A 307 -21.27 -13.45 -0.30
CA VAL A 307 -22.27 -14.52 -0.08
C VAL A 307 -23.06 -14.81 -1.35
N GLN A 308 -23.50 -13.79 -2.07
CA GLN A 308 -24.21 -13.96 -3.35
C GLN A 308 -23.32 -14.53 -4.46
N LEU A 309 -22.01 -14.29 -4.40
CA LEU A 309 -21.01 -14.92 -5.29
C LEU A 309 -20.65 -16.36 -4.87
N GLY A 310 -21.21 -16.87 -3.78
CA GLY A 310 -20.97 -18.23 -3.28
C GLY A 310 -19.75 -18.37 -2.36
N PHE A 311 -19.25 -17.26 -1.81
CA PHE A 311 -18.14 -17.24 -0.86
C PHE A 311 -18.62 -16.85 0.54
N PRO A 312 -17.91 -17.22 1.62
CA PRO A 312 -18.22 -16.73 2.96
C PRO A 312 -18.18 -15.19 3.05
N ALA A 313 -18.79 -14.62 4.08
CA ALA A 313 -18.61 -13.22 4.43
C ALA A 313 -17.18 -12.94 4.96
N GLY A 314 -16.77 -11.67 4.95
CA GLY A 314 -15.52 -11.20 5.56
C GLY A 314 -14.25 -11.58 4.79
N ASP A 315 -13.12 -11.45 5.48
CA ASP A 315 -11.79 -11.71 4.93
C ASP A 315 -11.58 -13.11 4.32
N PRO A 316 -12.11 -14.20 4.92
CA PRO A 316 -12.04 -15.52 4.31
C PRO A 316 -12.73 -15.58 2.95
N GLY A 317 -13.83 -14.82 2.79
CA GLY A 317 -14.63 -14.77 1.57
C GLY A 317 -13.88 -14.25 0.36
N TYR A 318 -13.36 -13.03 0.43
CA TYR A 318 -12.61 -12.47 -0.69
C TYR A 318 -11.30 -13.21 -0.91
N THR A 319 -10.69 -13.79 0.14
CA THR A 319 -9.49 -14.64 -0.01
C THR A 319 -9.79 -15.87 -0.87
N GLN A 320 -10.93 -16.54 -0.61
CA GLN A 320 -11.36 -17.68 -1.43
C GLN A 320 -11.73 -17.28 -2.86
N LEU A 321 -12.39 -16.12 -3.03
CA LEU A 321 -12.67 -15.56 -4.36
C LEU A 321 -11.37 -15.35 -5.15
N VAL A 322 -10.37 -14.72 -4.54
CA VAL A 322 -9.06 -14.49 -5.17
C VAL A 322 -8.35 -15.80 -5.52
N GLN A 323 -8.38 -16.79 -4.63
CA GLN A 323 -7.82 -18.12 -4.91
C GLN A 323 -8.53 -18.82 -6.08
N SER A 324 -9.86 -18.69 -6.16
CA SER A 324 -10.66 -19.24 -7.26
C SER A 324 -10.30 -18.58 -8.60
N LEU A 325 -10.26 -17.24 -8.65
CA LEU A 325 -9.88 -16.48 -9.84
C LEU A 325 -8.43 -16.78 -10.26
N GLN A 326 -7.51 -16.81 -9.31
CA GLN A 326 -6.11 -17.16 -9.58
C GLN A 326 -5.98 -18.58 -10.15
N THR A 327 -6.68 -19.56 -9.56
CA THR A 327 -6.62 -20.96 -10.00
C THR A 327 -7.22 -21.14 -11.38
N SER A 328 -8.39 -20.55 -11.65
CA SER A 328 -9.08 -20.63 -12.94
C SER A 328 -8.30 -19.98 -14.07
N THR A 329 -7.56 -18.91 -13.77
CA THR A 329 -6.69 -18.22 -14.73
C THR A 329 -5.31 -18.86 -14.82
N GLY A 330 -4.91 -19.75 -13.92
CA GLY A 330 -3.54 -20.28 -13.88
C GLY A 330 -2.48 -19.19 -13.63
N SER A 331 -2.85 -18.15 -12.88
CA SER A 331 -1.98 -17.02 -12.55
C SER A 331 -1.10 -17.36 -11.33
N GLN A 332 0.09 -16.78 -11.26
CA GLN A 332 1.02 -16.98 -10.12
C GLN A 332 0.59 -16.19 -8.89
N TYR A 333 -0.20 -15.15 -9.10
CA TYR A 333 -0.84 -14.39 -8.05
C TYR A 333 -2.18 -13.84 -8.52
N GLY A 334 -2.99 -13.40 -7.58
CA GLY A 334 -4.21 -12.68 -7.89
C GLY A 334 -4.65 -11.80 -6.73
N TYR A 335 -5.48 -10.82 -7.06
CA TYR A 335 -6.22 -10.00 -6.11
C TYR A 335 -7.56 -9.59 -6.76
N VAL A 336 -8.42 -8.95 -5.98
CA VAL A 336 -9.73 -8.48 -6.44
C VAL A 336 -9.90 -6.98 -6.21
N GLY A 337 -10.40 -6.24 -7.19
CA GLY A 337 -10.90 -4.88 -7.07
C GLY A 337 -12.43 -4.88 -6.93
N PHE A 338 -12.96 -4.34 -5.83
CA PHE A 338 -14.38 -4.07 -5.69
C PHE A 338 -14.70 -2.65 -6.14
N PHE A 339 -15.64 -2.49 -7.06
CA PHE A 339 -16.15 -1.21 -7.53
C PHE A 339 -17.57 -1.00 -7.04
N THR A 340 -17.83 0.10 -6.33
CA THR A 340 -19.13 0.39 -5.75
C THR A 340 -19.48 1.88 -5.78
N LYS A 341 -20.78 2.20 -5.64
CA LYS A 341 -21.25 3.55 -5.30
C LYS A 341 -21.66 3.68 -3.83
N MET A 342 -21.70 2.54 -3.12
CA MET A 342 -22.14 2.46 -1.73
C MET A 342 -21.13 3.08 -0.76
N PRO A 343 -21.55 3.44 0.45
CA PRO A 343 -20.68 4.01 1.48
C PRO A 343 -19.39 3.22 1.71
N THR A 344 -18.30 3.97 1.84
CA THR A 344 -16.96 3.51 2.23
C THR A 344 -16.29 4.62 3.03
N ALA A 345 -15.29 4.27 3.85
CA ALA A 345 -14.46 5.25 4.53
C ALA A 345 -13.60 6.06 3.52
N TRP A 346 -13.00 5.36 2.56
CA TRP A 346 -12.10 5.90 1.53
C TRP A 346 -12.70 5.70 0.14
N PHE A 347 -12.44 6.64 -0.78
CA PHE A 347 -12.86 6.45 -2.17
C PHE A 347 -12.00 5.41 -2.91
N ALA A 348 -10.75 5.20 -2.48
CA ALA A 348 -9.85 4.18 -2.99
C ALA A 348 -8.91 3.74 -1.86
N TYR A 349 -8.69 2.43 -1.73
CA TYR A 349 -7.75 1.87 -0.75
C TYR A 349 -7.44 0.39 -1.00
N ALA A 350 -6.24 -0.01 -0.61
CA ALA A 350 -5.82 -1.39 -0.39
C ALA A 350 -5.23 -1.54 1.03
N ASN A 351 -5.52 -2.65 1.70
CA ASN A 351 -5.10 -2.88 3.10
C ASN A 351 -3.61 -3.28 3.25
N GLY A 352 -2.68 -2.63 2.54
CA GLY A 352 -1.24 -2.84 2.66
C GLY A 352 -0.70 -4.17 2.11
N LEU A 353 0.47 -4.61 2.59
CA LEU A 353 1.20 -5.77 2.07
C LEU A 353 0.36 -7.05 2.21
N ASN A 354 0.26 -7.84 1.14
CA ASN A 354 -0.61 -9.01 1.05
C ASN A 354 -2.12 -8.70 1.14
N ALA A 355 -2.53 -7.44 1.02
CA ALA A 355 -3.93 -7.15 0.73
C ALA A 355 -4.28 -7.87 -0.56
N LEU A 356 -5.36 -8.66 -0.52
CA LEU A 356 -5.88 -9.33 -1.71
C LEU A 356 -7.01 -8.52 -2.35
N LYS A 357 -7.17 -7.26 -1.93
CA LYS A 357 -8.33 -6.44 -2.21
C LYS A 357 -7.97 -4.98 -2.40
N VAL A 358 -8.45 -4.42 -3.51
CA VAL A 358 -8.59 -2.99 -3.75
C VAL A 358 -10.08 -2.64 -3.65
N VAL A 359 -10.44 -1.54 -3.01
CA VAL A 359 -11.81 -1.02 -3.01
C VAL A 359 -11.82 0.33 -3.71
N MET A 360 -12.73 0.49 -4.65
CA MET A 360 -12.91 1.70 -5.46
C MET A 360 -14.36 2.15 -5.37
N ARG A 361 -14.57 3.30 -4.74
CA ARG A 361 -15.84 3.98 -4.69
C ARG A 361 -15.81 5.21 -5.58
N THR A 362 -16.86 5.40 -6.38
CA THR A 362 -17.01 6.63 -7.19
C THR A 362 -16.90 7.90 -6.32
N THR A 363 -16.18 8.90 -6.81
CA THR A 363 -16.03 10.23 -6.19
C THR A 363 -17.15 11.20 -6.60
N GLY A 364 -17.98 10.82 -7.58
CA GLY A 364 -19.14 11.58 -8.04
C GLY A 364 -20.35 10.69 -8.30
N ALA A 365 -21.38 11.21 -8.98
CA ALA A 365 -22.62 10.48 -9.26
C ALA A 365 -22.42 9.27 -10.21
N SER A 366 -21.35 9.27 -11.01
CA SER A 366 -21.07 8.22 -11.99
C SER A 366 -19.59 7.94 -12.15
N PHE A 367 -19.25 6.69 -12.45
CA PHE A 367 -17.90 6.31 -12.85
C PHE A 367 -17.49 6.91 -14.20
N LEU A 368 -18.44 7.24 -15.08
CA LEU A 368 -18.15 7.79 -16.41
C LEU A 368 -17.42 9.14 -16.36
N THR A 369 -17.64 9.91 -15.30
CA THR A 369 -17.00 11.23 -15.12
C THR A 369 -15.67 11.16 -14.40
N TRP A 370 -15.26 9.98 -13.92
CA TRP A 370 -14.01 9.81 -13.20
C TRP A 370 -12.90 9.40 -14.18
N THR A 371 -12.00 10.35 -14.44
CA THR A 371 -10.94 10.27 -15.48
C THR A 371 -9.56 9.87 -14.94
N SER A 372 -9.51 9.35 -13.72
CA SER A 372 -8.27 8.93 -13.07
C SER A 372 -8.37 7.54 -12.44
N ILE A 373 -9.38 6.76 -12.84
CA ILE A 373 -9.56 5.39 -12.34
C ILE A 373 -8.34 4.56 -12.69
N ASP A 374 -7.79 4.73 -13.90
CA ASP A 374 -6.55 4.10 -14.36
C ASP A 374 -5.40 4.27 -13.35
N ARG A 375 -5.07 5.51 -13.02
CA ARG A 375 -3.92 5.87 -12.18
C ARG A 375 -4.15 5.53 -10.72
N VAL A 376 -5.38 5.76 -10.22
CA VAL A 376 -5.72 5.42 -8.83
C VAL A 376 -5.72 3.90 -8.66
N TYR A 377 -6.30 3.14 -9.57
CA TYR A 377 -6.31 1.68 -9.45
C TYR A 377 -4.90 1.09 -9.55
N ALA A 378 -4.05 1.62 -10.43
CA ALA A 378 -2.64 1.23 -10.51
C ALA A 378 -1.89 1.57 -9.21
N HIS A 379 -2.14 2.73 -8.61
CA HIS A 379 -1.60 3.13 -7.32
C HIS A 379 -1.98 2.14 -6.21
N GLU A 380 -3.28 1.84 -6.06
CA GLU A 380 -3.74 0.86 -5.07
C GLU A 380 -3.15 -0.54 -5.34
N THR A 381 -2.96 -0.90 -6.60
CA THR A 381 -2.28 -2.13 -7.01
C THR A 381 -0.82 -2.13 -6.56
N GLY A 382 -0.14 -0.99 -6.52
CA GLY A 382 1.19 -0.86 -5.93
C GLY A 382 1.22 -1.33 -4.47
N HIS A 383 0.22 -0.96 -3.66
CA HIS A 383 0.14 -1.38 -2.26
C HIS A 383 -0.07 -2.89 -2.09
N ILE A 384 -0.83 -3.54 -2.96
CA ILE A 384 -1.01 -5.00 -2.99
C ILE A 384 0.36 -5.71 -2.99
N PHE A 385 1.31 -5.15 -3.75
CA PHE A 385 2.66 -5.69 -3.94
C PHE A 385 3.72 -5.06 -3.04
N GLY A 386 3.35 -4.12 -2.19
CA GLY A 386 4.24 -3.63 -1.15
C GLY A 386 4.70 -2.19 -1.29
N ALA A 387 4.28 -1.45 -2.30
CA ALA A 387 4.59 -0.02 -2.37
C ALA A 387 3.94 0.76 -1.21
N PHE A 388 4.61 1.84 -0.78
CA PHE A 388 4.09 2.79 0.20
C PHE A 388 3.45 3.98 -0.50
N ASP A 389 2.61 4.71 0.23
CA ASP A 389 2.23 6.06 -0.18
C ASP A 389 3.45 6.98 -0.09
N GLU A 390 3.70 7.77 -1.13
CA GLU A 390 4.84 8.70 -1.20
C GLU A 390 4.41 10.17 -1.12
N TYR A 391 3.10 10.47 -1.11
CA TYR A 391 2.58 11.83 -1.06
C TYR A 391 2.44 12.37 0.37
N SER A 392 2.64 13.67 0.55
CA SER A 392 2.69 14.33 1.87
C SER A 392 1.42 14.15 2.69
N ALA A 393 0.25 14.20 2.04
CA ALA A 393 -1.01 14.03 2.72
C ALA A 393 -1.17 12.64 3.36
N SER A 394 -0.46 11.59 2.91
CA SER A 394 -0.50 10.26 3.54
C SER A 394 0.26 10.21 4.87
N ASN A 395 1.00 11.25 5.23
CA ASN A 395 2.03 11.23 6.28
C ASN A 395 3.13 10.20 6.01
N CYS A 396 3.55 10.07 4.74
CA CYS A 396 4.64 9.19 4.35
C CYS A 396 5.91 9.43 5.19
N SER A 397 6.72 8.39 5.41
CA SER A 397 8.02 8.55 6.08
C SER A 397 9.13 7.80 5.35
N CYS A 398 10.28 8.44 5.16
CA CYS A 398 11.49 7.80 4.60
C CYS A 398 12.08 6.72 5.51
N THR A 399 11.61 6.62 6.76
CA THR A 399 11.97 5.53 7.67
C THR A 399 11.05 4.32 7.56
N ASP A 400 9.91 4.46 6.88
CA ASP A 400 9.04 3.33 6.59
C ASP A 400 9.81 2.35 5.72
N SER A 401 9.83 1.10 6.15
CA SER A 401 10.52 0.03 5.43
C SER A 401 9.60 -1.16 5.30
N ARG A 402 9.71 -1.85 4.16
CA ARG A 402 8.98 -3.08 3.90
C ARG A 402 9.93 -4.15 3.45
N THR A 403 9.61 -5.37 3.86
CA THR A 403 10.23 -6.58 3.36
C THR A 403 9.21 -7.30 2.49
N GLY A 404 9.37 -7.15 1.18
CA GLY A 404 8.83 -8.08 0.18
C GLY A 404 9.97 -8.96 -0.32
N PHE A 405 10.09 -9.09 -1.65
CA PHE A 405 11.25 -9.76 -2.23
C PHE A 405 12.53 -8.96 -1.99
N PHE A 406 12.46 -7.63 -2.03
CA PHE A 406 13.52 -6.74 -1.56
C PHE A 406 13.10 -6.09 -0.24
N THR A 407 14.08 -5.78 0.61
CA THR A 407 13.90 -4.85 1.72
C THR A 407 14.24 -3.45 1.23
N GLU A 408 13.26 -2.55 1.26
CA GLU A 408 13.42 -1.18 0.78
C GLU A 408 12.65 -0.19 1.66
N VAL A 409 13.13 1.04 1.70
CA VAL A 409 12.48 2.17 2.38
C VAL A 409 11.58 2.97 1.45
N ASN A 410 10.70 3.78 2.02
CA ASN A 410 9.91 4.76 1.28
C ASN A 410 10.75 6.01 0.91
N GLY A 411 11.83 5.81 0.16
CA GLY A 411 12.85 6.83 -0.11
C GLY A 411 12.42 7.98 -1.02
N ASN A 412 11.25 7.87 -1.67
CA ASN A 412 10.68 8.92 -2.51
C ASN A 412 9.60 9.77 -1.80
N CYS A 413 9.38 9.56 -0.49
CA CYS A 413 8.38 10.28 0.28
C CYS A 413 8.58 11.82 0.23
N GLN A 414 7.50 12.54 -0.10
CA GLN A 414 7.46 14.00 -0.21
C GLN A 414 7.85 14.76 1.05
N LEU A 415 7.71 14.16 2.23
CA LEU A 415 7.99 14.85 3.51
C LEU A 415 9.48 14.89 3.87
N CYS A 416 10.32 14.06 3.26
CA CYS A 416 11.71 13.86 3.71
C CYS A 416 12.72 13.59 2.60
N ALA A 417 12.30 13.17 1.40
CA ALA A 417 13.20 13.01 0.28
C ALA A 417 13.78 14.37 -0.13
N VAL A 418 15.09 14.42 -0.44
CA VAL A 418 15.76 15.66 -0.89
C VAL A 418 15.20 16.13 -2.22
N ASN A 419 14.94 15.19 -3.14
CA ASN A 419 14.40 15.45 -4.47
C ASN A 419 13.34 14.38 -4.82
N PRO A 420 12.11 14.46 -4.30
CA PRO A 420 11.06 13.50 -4.62
C PRO A 420 10.74 13.57 -6.12
N THR A 421 10.72 12.41 -6.76
CA THR A 421 10.42 12.25 -8.18
C THR A 421 8.94 11.95 -8.35
N ALA A 422 8.26 12.65 -9.27
CA ALA A 422 6.87 12.32 -9.61
C ALA A 422 6.78 10.91 -10.21
N CYS A 423 6.02 10.04 -9.56
CA CYS A 423 5.71 8.67 -9.97
C CYS A 423 4.31 8.26 -9.46
N LEU A 424 3.93 7.02 -9.74
CA LEU A 424 2.63 6.45 -9.42
C LEU A 424 2.21 6.65 -7.95
N MET A 425 3.12 6.40 -7.01
CA MET A 425 2.81 6.37 -5.58
C MET A 425 2.78 7.76 -4.89
N ILE A 426 3.10 8.82 -5.64
CA ILE A 426 3.21 10.19 -5.14
C ILE A 426 2.24 11.15 -5.85
N ASN A 427 2.09 11.03 -7.17
CA ASN A 427 1.30 11.98 -7.96
C ASN A 427 0.25 11.28 -8.83
N ASN A 428 0.06 9.97 -8.70
CA ASN A 428 -0.83 9.19 -9.56
C ASN A 428 -0.54 9.47 -11.04
N VAL A 429 0.75 9.33 -11.43
CA VAL A 429 1.20 9.35 -12.82
C VAL A 429 1.55 7.94 -13.27
N ASN A 430 1.36 7.62 -14.56
CA ASN A 430 1.61 6.30 -15.12
C ASN A 430 3.12 6.07 -15.37
N VAL A 431 3.93 6.16 -14.31
CA VAL A 431 5.34 5.80 -14.30
C VAL A 431 5.77 5.45 -12.87
N THR A 432 6.52 4.38 -12.68
CA THR A 432 7.15 4.04 -11.39
C THR A 432 8.48 4.76 -11.19
N CYS A 433 8.88 4.91 -9.92
CA CYS A 433 10.18 5.44 -9.52
C CYS A 433 11.02 4.34 -8.85
N PRO A 434 12.35 4.50 -8.74
CA PRO A 434 13.25 3.44 -8.30
C PRO A 434 12.90 2.77 -6.95
N PHE A 435 12.41 3.52 -5.96
CA PHE A 435 12.00 2.97 -4.67
C PHE A 435 10.71 2.14 -4.78
N THR A 436 9.70 2.68 -5.48
CA THR A 436 8.46 1.94 -5.80
C THR A 436 8.77 0.64 -6.56
N GLU A 437 9.65 0.68 -7.56
CA GLU A 437 10.06 -0.51 -8.32
C GLU A 437 10.64 -1.61 -7.41
N ALA A 438 11.54 -1.25 -6.49
CA ALA A 438 12.10 -2.22 -5.54
C ALA A 438 11.01 -2.82 -4.63
N LEU A 439 10.10 -1.98 -4.12
CA LEU A 439 9.01 -2.42 -3.25
C LEU A 439 8.06 -3.40 -3.94
N ILE A 440 7.79 -3.23 -5.24
CA ILE A 440 6.95 -4.16 -6.03
C ILE A 440 7.74 -5.32 -6.67
N GLY A 441 9.05 -5.43 -6.37
CA GLY A 441 9.89 -6.56 -6.78
C GLY A 441 10.58 -6.41 -8.14
N TRP A 442 10.69 -5.20 -8.68
CA TRP A 442 11.28 -4.83 -9.97
C TRP A 442 12.69 -4.27 -9.84
N LYS A 443 13.68 -5.15 -9.59
CA LYS A 443 15.10 -4.80 -9.67
C LYS A 443 15.89 -5.94 -10.32
N ALA A 444 16.69 -6.63 -9.52
CA ALA A 444 17.48 -7.77 -9.94
C ALA A 444 16.61 -9.00 -10.22
N PHE A 445 17.21 -9.99 -10.89
CA PHE A 445 16.60 -11.31 -11.09
C PHE A 445 15.28 -11.27 -11.87
N LEU A 446 15.23 -10.43 -12.91
CA LEU A 446 14.13 -10.35 -13.88
C LEU A 446 14.48 -10.98 -15.24
N SER A 447 15.75 -10.99 -15.63
CA SER A 447 16.18 -11.43 -16.97
C SER A 447 17.20 -12.56 -16.96
N SER A 448 18.11 -12.55 -16.00
CA SER A 448 19.27 -13.43 -15.93
C SER A 448 19.82 -13.55 -14.51
N ILE A 449 20.69 -14.53 -14.32
CA ILE A 449 21.71 -14.53 -13.27
C ILE A 449 22.99 -14.06 -13.95
N ASP A 450 23.64 -13.03 -13.39
CA ASP A 450 24.85 -12.45 -13.97
C ASP A 450 26.08 -13.28 -13.61
N THR A 451 26.13 -13.83 -12.39
CA THR A 451 27.13 -14.84 -12.02
C THR A 451 26.72 -15.62 -10.77
N GLY A 452 27.37 -16.76 -10.52
CA GLY A 452 27.20 -17.55 -9.31
C GLY A 452 28.49 -18.15 -8.79
N VAL A 453 28.65 -18.20 -7.46
CA VAL A 453 29.78 -18.89 -6.83
C VAL A 453 29.31 -19.69 -5.61
N HIS A 454 29.68 -20.96 -5.58
CA HIS A 454 29.63 -21.76 -4.36
C HIS A 454 31.01 -21.75 -3.71
N THR A 455 31.03 -21.56 -2.40
CA THR A 455 32.26 -21.61 -1.61
C THR A 455 32.21 -22.76 -0.61
N PHE A 456 33.32 -23.48 -0.54
CA PHE A 456 33.49 -24.60 0.37
C PHE A 456 33.87 -24.15 1.79
N VAL A 457 34.15 -22.87 2.00
CA VAL A 457 34.51 -22.33 3.33
C VAL A 457 33.31 -22.29 4.27
N ASN A 458 32.15 -21.87 3.78
CA ASN A 458 30.91 -21.81 4.59
C ASN A 458 29.76 -22.64 3.99
N ASN A 459 30.05 -23.40 2.93
CA ASN A 459 29.11 -24.20 2.16
C ASN A 459 27.86 -23.43 1.70
N LYS A 460 28.05 -22.19 1.26
CA LYS A 460 26.97 -21.35 0.72
C LYS A 460 27.15 -21.11 -0.77
N LEU A 461 26.02 -20.96 -1.43
CA LEU A 461 25.93 -20.55 -2.82
C LEU A 461 25.47 -19.10 -2.89
N TYR A 462 26.15 -18.31 -3.69
CA TYR A 462 25.86 -16.90 -3.94
C TYR A 462 25.52 -16.72 -5.41
N LEU A 463 24.39 -16.07 -5.71
CA LEU A 463 24.00 -15.70 -7.07
C LEU A 463 23.83 -14.18 -7.15
N PHE A 464 24.30 -13.58 -8.24
CA PHE A 464 24.36 -12.13 -8.44
C PHE A 464 23.49 -11.75 -9.63
N SER A 465 22.82 -10.59 -9.52
CA SER A 465 22.12 -9.96 -10.63
C SER A 465 21.98 -8.47 -10.37
N GLY A 466 22.40 -7.64 -11.33
CA GLY A 466 22.44 -6.19 -11.18
C GLY A 466 23.24 -5.78 -9.95
N GLU A 467 22.66 -4.94 -9.10
CA GLU A 467 23.27 -4.47 -7.85
C GLU A 467 23.00 -5.39 -6.64
N TYR A 468 22.29 -6.51 -6.84
CA TYR A 468 21.91 -7.41 -5.76
C TYR A 468 22.60 -8.76 -5.87
N TYR A 469 22.67 -9.43 -4.72
CA TYR A 469 23.02 -10.82 -4.63
C TYR A 469 22.13 -11.54 -3.61
N VAL A 470 22.00 -12.84 -3.79
CA VAL A 470 21.33 -13.74 -2.85
C VAL A 470 22.32 -14.74 -2.32
N ARG A 471 21.97 -15.37 -1.20
CA ARG A 471 22.74 -16.46 -0.60
C ARG A 471 21.81 -17.63 -0.29
N TYR A 472 22.27 -18.84 -0.58
CA TYR A 472 21.54 -20.07 -0.30
C TYR A 472 22.28 -20.97 0.67
N THR A 473 21.49 -21.67 1.48
CA THR A 473 21.88 -22.88 2.21
C THR A 473 21.22 -24.08 1.54
N GLY A 474 22.00 -24.90 0.84
CA GLY A 474 21.44 -25.90 -0.07
C GLY A 474 20.62 -25.21 -1.16
N TYR A 475 19.32 -25.51 -1.23
CA TYR A 475 18.38 -24.90 -2.19
C TYR A 475 17.44 -23.87 -1.55
N THR A 476 17.63 -23.53 -0.28
CA THR A 476 16.80 -22.54 0.42
C THR A 476 17.52 -21.20 0.46
N MET A 477 16.88 -20.13 -0.02
CA MET A 477 17.40 -18.77 0.10
C MET A 477 17.46 -18.38 1.59
N ASP A 478 18.59 -17.84 2.02
CA ASP A 478 18.77 -17.41 3.40
C ASP A 478 17.87 -16.21 3.74
N PRO A 479 17.31 -16.13 4.97
CA PRO A 479 16.52 -14.97 5.39
C PRO A 479 17.30 -13.65 5.28
N GLY A 480 16.60 -12.59 4.86
CA GLY A 480 17.17 -11.24 4.69
C GLY A 480 17.98 -11.05 3.41
N TYR A 481 17.83 -11.96 2.44
CA TYR A 481 18.29 -11.79 1.05
C TYR A 481 17.08 -11.60 0.12
N PRO A 482 17.25 -10.94 -1.04
CA PRO A 482 18.48 -10.39 -1.61
C PRO A 482 19.05 -9.19 -0.86
N LYS A 483 20.35 -8.95 -1.03
CA LYS A 483 21.08 -7.80 -0.48
C LYS A 483 21.82 -7.04 -1.57
N LEU A 484 22.03 -5.74 -1.37
CA LEU A 484 22.92 -4.94 -2.22
C LEU A 484 24.35 -5.48 -2.15
N ILE A 485 25.05 -5.52 -3.28
CA ILE A 485 26.49 -5.82 -3.33
C ILE A 485 27.25 -4.71 -2.60
N ALA A 486 26.90 -3.44 -2.89
CA ALA A 486 27.44 -2.28 -2.20
C ALA A 486 27.28 -2.40 -0.68
N GLY A 487 28.37 -2.17 0.05
CA GLY A 487 28.39 -2.22 1.52
C GLY A 487 28.37 -3.62 2.15
N ASN A 488 28.09 -4.68 1.39
CA ASN A 488 28.05 -6.06 1.91
C ASN A 488 29.25 -6.92 1.49
N TRP A 489 30.07 -6.46 0.55
CA TRP A 489 31.31 -7.12 0.12
C TRP A 489 32.53 -6.24 0.45
N PRO A 490 33.27 -6.51 1.55
CA PRO A 490 34.35 -5.64 2.01
C PRO A 490 35.45 -5.44 0.97
N GLY A 491 35.75 -4.18 0.66
CA GLY A 491 36.78 -3.81 -0.30
C GLY A 491 36.37 -3.89 -1.77
N PHE A 492 35.10 -4.20 -2.09
CA PHE A 492 34.60 -4.04 -3.46
C PHE A 492 34.68 -2.56 -3.87
N PRO A 493 35.38 -2.22 -4.97
CA PRO A 493 35.33 -0.88 -5.52
C PRO A 493 33.94 -0.59 -6.11
N ALA A 494 33.61 0.70 -6.25
CA ALA A 494 32.31 1.12 -6.81
C ALA A 494 32.03 0.52 -8.20
N SER A 495 33.06 0.29 -9.02
CA SER A 495 32.93 -0.37 -10.32
C SER A 495 32.37 -1.80 -10.23
N PHE A 496 32.57 -2.51 -9.12
CA PHE A 496 32.06 -3.87 -8.89
C PHE A 496 30.77 -3.91 -8.04
N ALA A 497 30.19 -2.76 -7.70
CA ALA A 497 28.98 -2.69 -6.88
C ALA A 497 27.69 -3.12 -7.61
N SER A 498 27.76 -3.37 -8.92
CA SER A 498 26.66 -3.90 -9.73
C SER A 498 27.19 -4.61 -10.99
N GLY A 499 26.39 -5.51 -11.58
CA GLY A 499 26.63 -6.14 -12.88
C GLY A 499 27.98 -6.85 -12.97
N VAL A 500 28.26 -7.76 -12.05
CA VAL A 500 29.48 -8.57 -12.06
C VAL A 500 29.35 -9.63 -13.15
N ASP A 501 30.32 -9.69 -14.06
CA ASP A 501 30.22 -10.51 -15.27
C ASP A 501 30.47 -12.00 -14.99
N ALA A 502 31.41 -12.32 -14.11
CA ALA A 502 31.67 -13.71 -13.71
C ALA A 502 32.25 -13.80 -12.31
N SER A 503 32.14 -14.98 -11.70
CA SER A 503 32.75 -15.30 -10.42
C SER A 503 33.26 -16.74 -10.41
N LEU A 504 34.30 -16.98 -9.62
CA LEU A 504 35.04 -18.23 -9.63
C LEU A 504 35.52 -18.57 -8.23
N TRP A 505 35.11 -19.72 -7.71
CA TRP A 505 35.81 -20.34 -6.60
C TRP A 505 37.10 -21.00 -7.10
N SER A 506 38.22 -20.80 -6.40
CA SER A 506 39.47 -21.46 -6.70
C SER A 506 39.81 -22.45 -5.58
N GLY A 507 39.68 -23.75 -5.88
CA GLY A 507 40.17 -24.81 -4.99
C GLY A 507 41.65 -24.67 -4.62
N PRO A 508 42.57 -24.38 -5.56
CA PRO A 508 43.99 -24.24 -5.27
C PRO A 508 44.34 -23.11 -4.29
N THR A 509 43.66 -21.96 -4.38
CA THR A 509 43.98 -20.79 -3.52
C THR A 509 43.02 -20.62 -2.35
N GLN A 510 41.90 -21.35 -2.35
CA GLN A 510 40.78 -21.15 -1.42
C GLN A 510 40.24 -19.71 -1.43
N LYS A 511 40.29 -19.05 -2.60
CA LYS A 511 39.86 -17.66 -2.82
C LYS A 511 38.71 -17.61 -3.82
N VAL A 512 37.95 -16.52 -3.79
CA VAL A 512 36.93 -16.21 -4.81
C VAL A 512 37.46 -15.11 -5.72
N TYR A 513 37.29 -15.28 -7.02
CA TYR A 513 37.61 -14.26 -8.02
C TYR A 513 36.31 -13.70 -8.58
N PHE A 514 36.25 -12.39 -8.78
CA PHE A 514 35.13 -11.71 -9.42
C PHE A 514 35.65 -10.94 -10.62
N PHE A 515 34.99 -11.05 -11.76
CA PHE A 515 35.41 -10.45 -13.03
C PHE A 515 34.39 -9.41 -13.46
N LYS A 516 34.88 -8.28 -13.98
CA LYS A 516 34.05 -7.25 -14.58
C LYS A 516 34.85 -6.48 -15.63
N GLY A 517 34.36 -6.43 -16.86
CA GLY A 517 35.11 -5.94 -18.01
C GLY A 517 36.47 -6.63 -18.10
N SER A 518 37.52 -5.84 -18.33
CA SER A 518 38.89 -6.35 -18.46
C SER A 518 39.62 -6.57 -17.13
N GLU A 519 38.93 -6.49 -15.99
CA GLU A 519 39.53 -6.53 -14.66
C GLU A 519 38.93 -7.64 -13.79
N TYR A 520 39.66 -8.01 -12.73
CA TYR A 520 39.17 -8.94 -11.73
C TYR A 520 39.62 -8.58 -10.32
N LEU A 521 38.82 -8.97 -9.33
CA LEU A 521 39.11 -8.92 -7.91
C LEU A 521 39.48 -10.33 -7.41
N ARG A 522 40.27 -10.40 -6.35
CA ARG A 522 40.46 -11.61 -5.55
C ARG A 522 40.02 -11.35 -4.12
N VAL A 523 39.12 -12.18 -3.63
CA VAL A 523 38.48 -12.10 -2.33
C VAL A 523 38.91 -13.28 -1.48
N ASP A 524 39.17 -13.01 -0.21
CA ASP A 524 39.54 -14.01 0.77
C ASP A 524 38.38 -14.31 1.75
N PRO A 525 37.65 -15.42 1.57
CA PRO A 525 36.59 -15.80 2.51
C PRO A 525 37.12 -16.10 3.92
N ALA A 526 38.39 -16.49 4.07
CA ALA A 526 39.00 -16.74 5.37
C ALA A 526 39.40 -15.45 6.11
N ASN A 527 39.51 -14.32 5.38
CA ASN A 527 39.80 -13.00 5.93
C ASN A 527 38.57 -12.09 5.80
N GLY A 528 37.44 -12.54 6.35
CA GLY A 528 36.22 -11.73 6.43
C GLY A 528 35.66 -11.29 5.08
N TRP A 529 35.91 -12.05 4.00
CA TRP A 529 35.47 -11.74 2.64
C TRP A 529 36.07 -10.46 2.05
N ALA A 530 37.24 -10.02 2.54
CA ALA A 530 37.90 -8.84 2.04
C ALA A 530 38.52 -9.06 0.64
N VAL A 531 38.43 -8.04 -0.22
CA VAL A 531 39.27 -7.91 -1.41
C VAL A 531 40.73 -7.80 -0.99
N GLU A 532 41.59 -8.60 -1.60
CA GLU A 532 43.02 -8.58 -1.29
C GLU A 532 43.70 -7.28 -1.77
N PRO A 533 44.76 -6.82 -1.09
CA PRO A 533 45.52 -5.65 -1.52
C PRO A 533 46.08 -5.79 -2.94
N GLY A 534 45.99 -4.71 -3.73
CA GLY A 534 46.49 -4.66 -5.10
C GLY A 534 45.51 -5.16 -6.16
N TYR A 535 44.24 -5.34 -5.81
CA TYR A 535 43.12 -5.55 -6.74
C TYR A 535 42.23 -4.28 -6.83
N PRO A 536 41.53 -4.04 -7.96
CA PRO A 536 41.43 -4.88 -9.15
C PRO A 536 42.74 -5.00 -9.95
N LYS A 537 42.88 -6.10 -10.70
CA LYS A 537 43.98 -6.34 -11.64
C LYS A 537 43.44 -6.58 -13.05
N PRO A 538 44.19 -6.22 -14.10
CA PRO A 538 43.79 -6.56 -15.46
C PRO A 538 43.84 -8.07 -15.68
N ILE A 539 42.88 -8.62 -16.40
CA ILE A 539 42.90 -10.03 -16.83
C ILE A 539 44.12 -10.25 -17.75
N ALA A 540 44.35 -9.31 -18.67
CA ALA A 540 45.51 -9.30 -19.55
C ALA A 540 46.83 -9.36 -18.74
N GLY A 541 47.69 -10.31 -19.08
CA GLY A 541 49.01 -10.48 -18.46
C GLY A 541 49.02 -11.17 -17.09
N ASN A 542 47.86 -11.31 -16.42
CA ASN A 542 47.76 -12.02 -15.13
C ASN A 542 47.23 -13.46 -15.26
N TRP A 543 46.71 -13.83 -16.42
CA TRP A 543 46.30 -15.19 -16.77
C TRP A 543 47.12 -15.66 -17.99
N PRO A 544 48.21 -16.44 -17.81
CA PRO A 544 49.13 -16.78 -18.89
C PRO A 544 48.43 -17.50 -20.07
N GLY A 545 48.67 -17.02 -21.29
CA GLY A 545 48.04 -17.59 -22.49
C GLY A 545 46.57 -17.21 -22.69
N MET A 546 46.00 -16.32 -21.88
CA MET A 546 44.62 -15.83 -22.06
C MET A 546 44.49 -15.09 -23.41
N PRO A 547 43.58 -15.50 -24.31
CA PRO A 547 43.34 -14.80 -25.56
C PRO A 547 42.83 -13.38 -25.34
N ALA A 548 43.11 -12.47 -26.28
CA ALA A 548 42.72 -11.06 -26.17
C ALA A 548 41.20 -10.86 -25.97
N SER A 549 40.36 -11.70 -26.58
CA SER A 549 38.91 -11.66 -26.39
C SER A 549 38.48 -11.96 -24.96
N PHE A 550 39.12 -12.92 -24.29
CA PHE A 550 38.84 -13.27 -22.89
C PHE A 550 39.50 -12.26 -21.92
N ALA A 551 40.60 -11.65 -22.32
CA ALA A 551 41.26 -10.60 -21.54
C ALA A 551 40.46 -9.29 -21.50
N ALA A 552 39.58 -9.07 -22.48
CA ALA A 552 38.66 -7.94 -22.52
C ALA A 552 37.41 -8.14 -21.63
N GLY A 553 37.06 -9.39 -21.32
CA GLY A 553 35.92 -9.74 -20.47
C GLY A 553 35.57 -11.23 -20.55
N VAL A 554 34.95 -11.73 -19.49
CA VAL A 554 34.49 -13.13 -19.37
C VAL A 554 33.03 -13.15 -18.95
N ASP A 555 32.22 -13.98 -19.61
CA ASP A 555 30.78 -14.10 -19.36
C ASP A 555 30.48 -15.10 -18.23
N ALA A 556 31.35 -16.09 -18.02
CA ALA A 556 31.22 -17.04 -16.91
C ALA A 556 32.56 -17.69 -16.57
N ALA A 557 32.69 -18.15 -15.34
CA ALA A 557 33.86 -18.89 -14.88
C ALA A 557 33.45 -20.07 -13.98
N LEU A 558 34.14 -21.19 -14.14
CA LEU A 558 33.86 -22.43 -13.41
C LEU A 558 35.15 -23.10 -12.97
N TRP A 559 35.26 -23.46 -11.70
CA TRP A 559 36.23 -24.43 -11.24
C TRP A 559 35.59 -25.81 -11.13
N SER A 560 36.28 -26.81 -11.67
CA SER A 560 35.82 -28.18 -11.69
C SER A 560 36.45 -29.00 -10.58
N GLN A 561 35.63 -29.58 -9.70
CA GLN A 561 36.10 -30.52 -8.67
C GLN A 561 36.68 -31.81 -9.28
N THR A 562 36.20 -32.23 -10.44
CA THR A 562 36.57 -33.52 -11.06
C THR A 562 37.83 -33.44 -11.92
N THR A 563 38.13 -32.26 -12.47
CA THR A 563 39.32 -32.07 -13.34
C THR A 563 40.38 -31.17 -12.72
N SER A 564 40.07 -30.47 -11.64
CA SER A 564 40.90 -29.43 -11.03
C SER A 564 41.28 -28.29 -11.99
N LYS A 565 40.57 -28.17 -13.12
CA LYS A 565 40.76 -27.10 -14.12
C LYS A 565 39.74 -25.98 -13.93
N ILE A 566 40.09 -24.81 -14.45
CA ILE A 566 39.22 -23.65 -14.54
C ILE A 566 38.76 -23.49 -15.99
N TYR A 567 37.48 -23.20 -16.19
CA TYR A 567 36.88 -22.94 -17.49
C TYR A 567 36.40 -21.49 -17.50
N PHE A 568 36.82 -20.72 -18.49
CA PHE A 568 36.29 -19.38 -18.76
C PHE A 568 35.49 -19.40 -20.05
N PHE A 569 34.38 -18.68 -20.09
CA PHE A 569 33.48 -18.59 -21.24
C PHE A 569 33.40 -17.14 -21.70
N THR A 570 33.47 -16.94 -23.02
CA THR A 570 33.26 -15.64 -23.66
C THR A 570 32.62 -15.87 -25.03
N GLY A 571 31.42 -15.33 -25.24
CA GLY A 571 30.61 -15.59 -26.42
C GLY A 571 30.38 -17.09 -26.66
N ASN A 572 30.60 -17.53 -27.89
CA ASN A 572 30.43 -18.92 -28.29
C ASN A 572 31.66 -19.82 -28.02
N GLN A 573 32.63 -19.34 -27.25
CA GLN A 573 33.89 -20.03 -26.99
C GLN A 573 34.17 -20.20 -25.50
N TYR A 574 35.06 -21.14 -25.18
CA TYR A 574 35.62 -21.30 -23.85
C TYR A 574 37.12 -21.59 -23.91
N VAL A 575 37.83 -21.23 -22.84
CA VAL A 575 39.22 -21.63 -22.59
C VAL A 575 39.30 -22.48 -21.33
N ARG A 576 40.31 -23.34 -21.25
CA ARG A 576 40.60 -24.13 -20.06
C ARG A 576 41.96 -23.74 -19.50
N VAL A 577 41.99 -23.41 -18.22
CA VAL A 577 43.19 -23.02 -17.47
C VAL A 577 43.58 -24.14 -16.52
N ASP A 578 44.88 -24.40 -16.42
CA ASP A 578 45.47 -25.38 -15.52
C ASP A 578 46.23 -24.71 -14.37
N PRO A 579 45.63 -24.63 -13.16
CA PRO A 579 46.33 -24.11 -11.99
C PRO A 579 47.62 -24.87 -11.64
N ALA A 580 47.69 -26.17 -11.93
CA ALA A 580 48.88 -26.99 -11.66
C ALA A 580 50.04 -26.68 -12.62
N ASN A 581 49.74 -26.08 -13.78
CA ASN A 581 50.71 -25.67 -14.78
C ASN A 581 50.84 -24.14 -14.84
N GLY A 582 51.05 -23.52 -13.67
CA GLY A 582 51.32 -22.09 -13.56
C GLY A 582 50.15 -21.20 -14.01
N TRP A 583 48.91 -21.68 -13.88
CA TRP A 583 47.69 -20.94 -14.27
C TRP A 583 47.58 -20.64 -15.77
N ALA A 584 48.31 -21.38 -16.60
CA ALA A 584 48.29 -21.18 -18.04
C ALA A 584 47.01 -21.73 -18.69
N VAL A 585 46.53 -21.05 -19.73
CA VAL A 585 45.58 -21.59 -20.70
C VAL A 585 46.22 -22.80 -21.39
N GLU A 586 45.50 -23.91 -21.43
CA GLU A 586 45.99 -25.14 -22.06
C GLU A 586 46.13 -24.96 -23.59
N PRO A 587 47.07 -25.67 -24.24
CA PRO A 587 47.20 -25.66 -25.69
C PRO A 587 45.92 -26.10 -26.41
N GLY A 588 45.61 -25.43 -27.53
CA GLY A 588 44.45 -25.75 -28.36
C GLY A 588 43.13 -25.07 -27.95
N TYR A 589 43.20 -24.10 -27.03
CA TYR A 589 42.11 -23.18 -26.69
C TYR A 589 42.37 -21.79 -27.31
N PRO A 590 41.31 -21.00 -27.59
CA PRO A 590 39.88 -21.24 -27.28
C PRO A 590 39.23 -22.29 -28.18
N LYS A 591 38.20 -22.97 -27.64
CA LYS A 591 37.37 -23.94 -28.37
C LYS A 591 35.92 -23.47 -28.44
N PRO A 592 35.16 -23.82 -29.49
CA PRO A 592 33.74 -23.52 -29.54
C PRO A 592 32.98 -24.31 -28.47
N ILE A 593 31.95 -23.69 -27.86
CA ILE A 593 31.05 -24.39 -26.93
C ILE A 593 30.30 -25.50 -27.68
N ALA A 594 29.80 -25.19 -28.88
CA ALA A 594 29.14 -26.15 -29.75
C ALA A 594 30.03 -27.37 -30.02
N GLY A 595 29.49 -28.56 -29.78
CA GLY A 595 30.17 -29.83 -30.01
C GLY A 595 31.22 -30.23 -28.95
N ASN A 596 31.54 -29.35 -27.99
CA ASN A 596 32.52 -29.66 -26.92
C ASN A 596 31.89 -29.81 -25.52
N TRP A 597 30.62 -29.46 -25.36
CA TRP A 597 29.87 -29.64 -24.11
C TRP A 597 28.70 -30.60 -24.33
N PRO A 598 28.83 -31.89 -23.93
CA PRO A 598 27.85 -32.92 -24.24
C PRO A 598 26.45 -32.60 -23.70
N GLY A 599 25.44 -32.69 -24.56
CA GLY A 599 24.04 -32.44 -24.20
C GLY A 599 23.66 -30.96 -24.06
N PHE A 600 24.59 -30.01 -24.30
CA PHE A 600 24.22 -28.59 -24.35
C PHE A 600 23.15 -28.35 -25.43
N PRO A 601 22.00 -27.73 -25.08
CA PRO A 601 21.02 -27.32 -26.07
C PRO A 601 21.59 -26.27 -27.03
N ALA A 602 21.02 -26.18 -28.24
CA ALA A 602 21.46 -25.21 -29.24
C ALA A 602 21.46 -23.75 -28.73
N SER A 603 20.55 -23.41 -27.81
CA SER A 603 20.47 -22.08 -27.19
C SER A 603 21.68 -21.71 -26.32
N TYR A 604 22.48 -22.69 -25.88
CA TYR A 604 23.71 -22.48 -25.09
C TYR A 604 24.97 -22.44 -25.97
N ALA A 605 24.87 -22.78 -27.26
CA ALA A 605 26.00 -22.77 -28.18
C ALA A 605 26.59 -21.36 -28.41
N GLY A 606 25.76 -20.32 -28.25
CA GLY A 606 26.16 -18.92 -28.38
C GLY A 606 26.79 -18.31 -27.13
N GLY A 607 26.82 -19.05 -26.01
CA GLY A 607 27.36 -18.60 -24.73
C GLY A 607 26.48 -18.90 -23.53
N VAL A 608 27.03 -18.71 -22.35
CA VAL A 608 26.38 -18.88 -21.04
C VAL A 608 26.55 -17.59 -20.25
N ASP A 609 25.57 -17.25 -19.42
CA ASP A 609 25.60 -16.01 -18.62
C ASP A 609 26.20 -16.25 -17.23
N ALA A 610 26.11 -17.47 -16.71
CA ALA A 610 26.73 -17.82 -15.44
C ALA A 610 26.96 -19.33 -15.35
N SER A 611 27.88 -19.73 -14.49
CA SER A 611 28.10 -21.13 -14.15
C SER A 611 28.38 -21.28 -12.66
N VAL A 612 27.84 -22.33 -12.03
CA VAL A 612 28.12 -22.56 -10.61
C VAL A 612 28.09 -24.03 -10.24
N TRP A 613 28.89 -24.38 -9.21
CA TRP A 613 28.79 -25.66 -8.54
C TRP A 613 27.58 -25.65 -7.59
N GLY A 614 26.76 -26.70 -7.63
CA GLY A 614 25.67 -26.90 -6.69
C GLY A 614 25.99 -28.03 -5.72
N ASP A 615 26.02 -27.68 -4.44
CA ASP A 615 25.96 -28.60 -3.32
C ASP A 615 24.50 -28.58 -2.78
N PRO A 616 23.85 -29.72 -2.50
CA PRO A 616 24.41 -31.04 -2.17
C PRO A 616 24.53 -32.05 -3.32
N ASN A 617 23.95 -31.80 -4.50
CA ASN A 617 23.87 -32.85 -5.55
C ASN A 617 25.13 -33.00 -6.41
N GLN A 618 26.16 -32.20 -6.13
CA GLN A 618 27.45 -32.26 -6.82
C GLN A 618 27.32 -32.09 -8.34
N ARG A 619 26.49 -31.14 -8.76
CA ARG A 619 26.25 -30.81 -10.17
C ARG A 619 26.80 -29.45 -10.53
N ILE A 620 27.04 -29.25 -11.82
CA ILE A 620 27.32 -27.92 -12.36
C ILE A 620 26.06 -27.40 -13.01
N TYR A 621 25.75 -26.14 -12.73
CA TYR A 621 24.62 -25.43 -13.32
C TYR A 621 25.16 -24.37 -14.26
N PHE A 622 24.66 -24.34 -15.50
CA PHE A 622 24.93 -23.29 -16.45
C PHE A 622 23.64 -22.52 -16.73
N PHE A 623 23.69 -21.19 -16.59
CA PHE A 623 22.56 -20.31 -16.76
C PHE A 623 22.63 -19.59 -18.12
N LYS A 624 21.48 -19.40 -18.75
CA LYS A 624 21.32 -18.60 -19.96
C LYS A 624 19.93 -17.98 -19.96
N ALA A 625 19.86 -16.65 -19.92
CA ALA A 625 18.65 -15.89 -19.65
C ALA A 625 17.90 -16.47 -18.43
N THR A 626 16.62 -16.82 -18.59
CA THR A 626 15.80 -17.43 -17.54
C THR A 626 15.90 -18.96 -17.49
N GLY A 627 16.72 -19.56 -18.35
CA GLY A 627 16.94 -21.01 -18.41
C GLY A 627 18.22 -21.44 -17.70
N TYR A 628 18.25 -22.69 -17.27
CA TYR A 628 19.47 -23.34 -16.82
C TYR A 628 19.54 -24.81 -17.26
N VAL A 629 20.75 -25.30 -17.48
CA VAL A 629 21.03 -26.73 -17.64
C VAL A 629 21.83 -27.24 -16.44
N ARG A 630 21.61 -28.50 -16.08
CA ARG A 630 22.35 -29.19 -15.02
C ARG A 630 23.22 -30.26 -15.65
N VAL A 631 24.51 -30.24 -15.31
CA VAL A 631 25.55 -31.10 -15.86
C VAL A 631 26.07 -32.02 -14.78
N ASP A 632 26.23 -33.29 -15.12
CA ASP A 632 26.90 -34.28 -14.27
C ASP A 632 28.40 -34.34 -14.59
N PRO A 633 29.27 -33.78 -13.73
CA PRO A 633 30.71 -33.76 -13.96
C PRO A 633 31.41 -35.12 -13.77
N VAL A 634 30.74 -36.10 -13.18
CA VAL A 634 31.27 -37.47 -13.00
C VAL A 634 30.75 -38.43 -14.06
N ASN A 635 29.58 -38.17 -14.64
CA ASN A 635 29.00 -38.96 -15.73
C ASN A 635 29.18 -38.28 -17.11
N GLY A 636 30.45 -38.15 -17.51
CA GLY A 636 30.80 -37.72 -18.87
C GLY A 636 30.50 -36.26 -19.20
N TRP A 637 30.27 -35.39 -18.20
CA TRP A 637 29.97 -33.96 -18.41
C TRP A 637 28.70 -33.71 -19.24
N SER A 638 27.78 -34.67 -19.23
CA SER A 638 26.54 -34.57 -19.98
C SER A 638 25.50 -33.73 -19.23
N VAL A 639 24.72 -32.96 -19.99
CA VAL A 639 23.48 -32.37 -19.49
C VAL A 639 22.51 -33.48 -19.13
N GLU A 640 21.97 -33.42 -17.92
CA GLU A 640 21.00 -34.40 -17.43
C GLU A 640 19.67 -34.32 -18.21
N SER A 641 18.94 -35.43 -18.25
CA SER A 641 17.62 -35.48 -18.88
C SER A 641 16.63 -34.52 -18.20
N GLY A 642 15.72 -33.95 -18.99
CA GLY A 642 14.74 -32.98 -18.49
C GLY A 642 15.29 -31.55 -18.32
N TYR A 643 16.45 -31.24 -18.90
CA TYR A 643 17.01 -29.90 -19.03
C TYR A 643 17.03 -29.44 -20.50
N PRO A 644 16.94 -28.13 -20.77
CA PRO A 644 16.98 -26.99 -19.84
C PRO A 644 15.68 -26.82 -19.04
N ARG A 645 15.78 -26.21 -17.86
CA ARG A 645 14.64 -25.83 -17.01
C ARG A 645 14.63 -24.34 -16.73
N GLN A 646 13.48 -23.82 -16.32
CA GLN A 646 13.35 -22.43 -15.89
C GLN A 646 13.80 -22.27 -14.45
N ILE A 647 14.43 -21.14 -14.15
CA ILE A 647 14.90 -20.81 -12.81
C ILE A 647 13.78 -20.40 -11.84
N ASN A 648 12.56 -20.15 -12.37
CA ASN A 648 11.36 -19.63 -11.69
C ASN A 648 10.87 -20.42 -10.45
N ILE A 649 11.16 -21.72 -10.38
CA ILE A 649 10.74 -22.60 -9.29
C ILE A 649 11.91 -22.96 -8.38
N ASN A 650 13.09 -23.20 -8.97
CA ASN A 650 14.21 -23.83 -8.28
C ASN A 650 15.22 -22.84 -7.69
N TRP A 651 15.19 -21.60 -8.16
CA TRP A 651 16.13 -20.57 -7.72
C TRP A 651 15.36 -19.36 -7.21
N MET A 652 14.63 -18.68 -8.10
CA MET A 652 13.82 -17.50 -7.79
C MET A 652 12.67 -17.44 -8.76
N PRO A 653 11.51 -16.85 -8.43
CA PRO A 653 10.49 -16.58 -9.44
C PRO A 653 11.01 -15.58 -10.48
N PHE A 654 11.51 -16.08 -11.60
CA PHE A 654 11.86 -15.27 -12.77
C PHE A 654 10.66 -15.11 -13.71
N PRO A 655 10.67 -14.04 -14.50
CA PRO A 655 9.76 -13.81 -15.60
C PRO A 655 9.71 -14.95 -16.65
N THR A 656 8.66 -15.77 -16.70
CA THR A 656 8.37 -16.80 -17.71
C THR A 656 7.40 -16.32 -18.79
N ALA A 657 7.58 -16.81 -20.02
CA ALA A 657 6.52 -16.91 -21.02
C ALA A 657 5.99 -18.35 -21.04
N PRO A 658 4.69 -18.55 -21.35
CA PRO A 658 3.65 -18.96 -20.40
C PRO A 658 3.92 -20.30 -19.68
N LEU A 659 3.48 -20.36 -18.42
CA LEU A 659 3.52 -21.55 -17.59
C LEU A 659 2.40 -22.51 -17.97
N LEU A 660 2.70 -23.51 -18.80
CA LEU A 660 1.99 -24.78 -18.71
C LEU A 660 2.47 -25.48 -17.44
N ARG A 661 1.52 -25.92 -16.61
CA ARG A 661 1.78 -26.53 -15.30
C ARG A 661 2.66 -27.77 -15.46
N GLU A 662 3.88 -27.71 -14.93
CA GLU A 662 4.64 -28.91 -14.55
C GLU A 662 5.13 -28.74 -13.12
N ARG A 663 4.30 -29.17 -12.16
CA ARG A 663 4.84 -29.76 -10.93
C ARG A 663 5.08 -31.22 -11.26
N ALA A 664 6.34 -31.59 -11.44
CA ALA A 664 6.80 -32.96 -11.24
C ALA A 664 7.85 -32.90 -10.13
N ASP A 665 7.58 -33.67 -9.08
CA ASP A 665 8.36 -33.76 -7.86
C ASP A 665 9.84 -34.03 -8.13
N GLU A 666 10.73 -33.15 -7.65
CA GLU A 666 12.14 -33.47 -7.52
C GLU A 666 12.41 -34.01 -6.10
N GLY A 667 12.33 -35.33 -5.99
CA GLY A 667 13.23 -36.11 -5.14
C GLY A 667 12.65 -36.70 -3.86
N VAL A 668 12.24 -37.97 -3.92
CA VAL A 668 12.83 -39.07 -3.14
C VAL A 668 12.65 -40.37 -3.94
N THR A 669 13.74 -40.91 -4.50
CA THR A 669 13.78 -42.32 -4.90
C THR A 669 14.07 -43.16 -3.68
N GLY A 670 13.10 -43.96 -3.23
CA GLY A 670 13.36 -45.05 -2.28
C GLY A 670 12.15 -45.51 -1.47
N GLY A 671 11.56 -46.64 -1.87
CA GLY A 671 11.06 -47.64 -0.92
C GLY A 671 9.57 -47.62 -0.56
N GLU A 672 8.94 -48.75 -0.89
CA GLU A 672 7.71 -49.32 -0.32
C GLU A 672 6.34 -48.84 -0.86
N ALA A 673 5.69 -49.79 -1.55
CA ALA A 673 4.29 -49.75 -1.95
C ALA A 673 3.36 -49.74 -0.73
N PRO A 674 2.26 -48.97 -0.73
CA PRO A 674 1.27 -49.08 0.32
C PRO A 674 0.41 -50.33 0.11
N ARG A 675 0.34 -51.14 1.17
CA ARG A 675 -0.58 -52.26 1.32
C ARG A 675 -2.03 -51.79 1.32
N THR A 676 -2.87 -52.63 0.75
CA THR A 676 -4.32 -52.72 0.95
C THR A 676 -4.72 -52.82 2.43
N GLN A 677 -5.79 -52.10 2.81
CA GLN A 677 -6.85 -52.40 3.80
C GLN A 677 -7.52 -51.07 4.18
N THR A 678 -8.80 -50.89 4.52
CA THR A 678 -10.10 -51.58 4.41
C THR A 678 -11.14 -50.54 4.88
N SER A 679 -12.41 -50.78 4.61
CA SER A 679 -13.57 -50.07 5.18
C SER A 679 -13.58 -50.04 6.72
N ASP A 680 -14.16 -49.01 7.33
CA ASP A 680 -15.44 -49.08 8.06
C ASP A 680 -15.80 -47.76 8.77
N THR A 681 -17.11 -47.51 8.78
CA THR A 681 -18.00 -46.67 9.61
C THR A 681 -17.47 -45.89 10.82
N ASP A 682 -17.79 -44.59 10.88
CA ASP A 682 -18.88 -44.02 11.73
C ASP A 682 -19.24 -42.60 11.27
#